data_AF-A0A1V6CWE4-F1
#
_entry.id   AF-A0A1V6CWE4-F1
#
_cell.length_a   1.000
_cell.length_b   1.000
_cell.length_c   1.000
_cell.angle_alpha   90.00
_cell.angle_beta   90.00
_cell.angle_gamma   90.00
#
_symmetry.space_group_name_H-M   'P 1'
#
loop_
_entity.id
_entity.type
_entity.pdbx_description
1 polymer ?
#
loop_
_entity_poly.entity_id
_entity_poly.type
_entity_poly.pdbx_seq_one_letter_code
_entity_poly.pdbx_strand_id
1 'polypeptide(L)'
;MSETARKIWRVLNMLRRGLGALPVLLLGAAVGAALFWGLSPYRAAPTVATAGGHEHASGAAAKPATIWTCSMHPEVRLPKPGLCPKCHMKLIPLESTETAGMRVFTTSEAAKALMNIETAPVQRMFPTAEIRMVGKVDYDESRLAYITAWVPGRLDRLFVDYTGIAVKKGDHMVSIYSPELYSAQEELLQARQAVQNLQRSEVDIVRRTVQATVEAAREKLRLLGLSDQQVAQVEQRGKADDHVTINAPAGGIVIHKNAQEGMYVQTGTRIYTIADLSTVWVKLDAYESDLIWLRYGQKAEFTSVSYPGETFTGTIAFIDPMLNPVTRTVKVRVNVPNPNGKLKPDMFVNGVVYSKVAAGGRVLDVSLAGKWISPMHPEIVKDGPGFCDVCGMPLVKAESAGYVTAKPTEEDKPLVIPVSAALVTGTRAIVYVEKPGADKPTVEGREIVLGPRAGGYYLVRHGLAEGERVVARGNFKIDSALQIQAKPSMMTPDGGGGSSGHDHGGGAKPAAAADTPAAGPKLPTLFLQQVQMVVSAARKANEAASKDDLRAARDAFAALAEAIQAVDMKSLTGHPHMMWMELSMRLGNDAFEGKEAKTLEEVRRAAQSLKANTASLQSQFGLGHGEHAEPTTGPAAGEVSESFRSQLQAVYDGYFVAAQALAGDDAAKAAGGFAQLRAALAKVDMSLATGETHGAWMKHKAALDSVLAKAPQAKDLKTQREWFAPLSDEMIALVRRFGGGGKNGYVVIYCPMAFDGRGGTWLQGSLPVRNPYFGAAMLECGEVKDTLRGK
;
A
#
# COMPACT_ATOMS: atom_id res chain seq x y z
N MET A 1 -62.15 23.88 -27.38
CA MET A 1 -62.86 22.87 -26.56
C MET A 1 -63.99 22.30 -27.39
N SER A 2 -63.95 20.99 -27.66
CA SER A 2 -64.77 20.27 -28.63
C SER A 2 -66.24 20.13 -28.21
N GLU A 3 -67.11 19.99 -29.22
CA GLU A 3 -68.57 19.81 -29.11
C GLU A 3 -69.03 18.65 -28.21
N THR A 4 -68.12 17.71 -27.90
CA THR A 4 -68.38 16.59 -27.00
C THR A 4 -68.56 17.01 -25.54
N ALA A 5 -67.92 18.09 -25.09
CA ALA A 5 -68.02 18.54 -23.70
C ALA A 5 -69.40 19.14 -23.35
N ARG A 6 -70.09 19.76 -24.33
CA ARG A 6 -71.44 20.34 -24.12
C ARG A 6 -72.56 19.29 -24.09
N LYS A 7 -72.39 18.14 -24.74
CA LYS A 7 -73.38 17.05 -24.71
C LYS A 7 -73.35 16.27 -23.39
N ILE A 8 -72.18 16.08 -22.78
CA ILE A 8 -72.06 15.34 -21.52
C ILE A 8 -72.67 16.12 -20.34
N TRP A 9 -72.52 17.44 -20.34
CA TRP A 9 -73.07 18.28 -19.26
C TRP A 9 -74.60 18.38 -19.26
N ARG A 10 -75.25 18.27 -20.43
CA ARG A 10 -76.73 18.25 -20.52
C ARG A 10 -77.34 16.91 -20.10
N VAL A 11 -76.62 15.80 -20.26
CA VAL A 11 -77.09 14.46 -19.85
C VAL A 11 -76.97 14.28 -18.34
N LEU A 12 -75.90 14.79 -17.72
CA LEU A 12 -75.72 14.68 -16.26
C LEU A 12 -76.76 15.47 -15.45
N ASN A 13 -77.32 16.55 -16.01
CA ASN A 13 -78.26 17.42 -15.30
C ASN A 13 -79.73 16.97 -15.39
N MET A 14 -80.05 16.04 -16.30
CA MET A 14 -81.39 15.42 -16.42
C MET A 14 -81.62 14.27 -15.43
N LEU A 15 -80.56 13.63 -14.93
CA LEU A 15 -80.65 12.48 -14.01
C LEU A 15 -80.75 12.86 -12.53
N ARG A 16 -80.78 14.16 -12.18
CA ARG A 16 -80.83 14.63 -10.78
C ARG A 16 -82.22 15.10 -10.30
N ARG A 17 -83.28 14.93 -11.09
CA ARG A 17 -84.65 15.31 -10.67
C ARG A 17 -85.67 14.26 -11.10
N GLY A 18 -86.00 13.35 -10.18
CA GLY A 18 -87.10 12.41 -10.33
C GLY A 18 -87.00 11.29 -9.31
N LEU A 19 -87.95 11.23 -8.38
CA LEU A 19 -88.10 10.31 -7.25
C LEU A 19 -87.84 8.82 -7.60
N GLY A 20 -87.51 7.91 -6.68
CA GLY A 20 -87.59 7.94 -5.23
C GLY A 20 -86.97 6.67 -4.64
N ALA A 21 -86.58 6.77 -3.37
CA ALA A 21 -85.86 5.76 -2.62
C ALA A 21 -86.67 4.47 -2.47
N LEU A 22 -86.24 3.36 -3.09
CA LEU A 22 -86.57 2.01 -2.63
C LEU A 22 -85.64 0.86 -3.11
N PRO A 23 -84.70 0.98 -4.08
CA PRO A 23 -83.80 -0.14 -4.41
C PRO A 23 -82.38 -0.03 -3.82
N VAL A 24 -82.02 1.05 -3.12
CA VAL A 24 -80.68 1.24 -2.54
C VAL A 24 -80.52 0.57 -1.16
N LEU A 25 -81.63 0.24 -0.48
CA LEU A 25 -81.62 -0.43 0.82
C LEU A 25 -81.43 -1.96 0.73
N LEU A 26 -81.76 -2.59 -0.40
CA LEU A 26 -81.60 -4.06 -0.58
C LEU A 26 -80.18 -4.47 -1.01
N LEU A 27 -79.42 -3.58 -1.67
CA LEU A 27 -78.01 -3.85 -2.01
C LEU A 27 -77.06 -3.64 -0.81
N GLY A 28 -77.44 -2.77 0.14
CA GLY A 28 -76.69 -2.57 1.39
C GLY A 28 -76.82 -3.72 2.39
N ALA A 29 -77.95 -4.43 2.39
CA ALA A 29 -78.18 -5.57 3.29
C ALA A 29 -77.41 -6.84 2.87
N ALA A 30 -77.12 -7.02 1.57
CA ALA A 30 -76.37 -8.18 1.08
C ALA A 30 -74.85 -8.09 1.32
N VAL A 31 -74.29 -6.88 1.39
CA VAL A 31 -72.85 -6.68 1.67
C VAL A 31 -72.57 -6.65 3.19
N GLY A 32 -73.54 -6.25 4.01
CA GLY A 32 -73.43 -6.32 5.48
C GLY A 32 -73.46 -7.75 6.05
N ALA A 33 -74.16 -8.69 5.38
CA ALA A 33 -74.28 -10.07 5.84
C ALA A 33 -73.03 -10.93 5.57
N ALA A 34 -72.15 -10.54 4.65
CA ALA A 34 -70.89 -11.26 4.38
C ALA A 34 -69.72 -10.84 5.29
N LEU A 35 -69.82 -9.70 5.99
CA LEU A 35 -68.78 -9.19 6.89
C LEU A 35 -69.06 -9.46 8.39
N PHE A 36 -70.20 -10.08 8.72
CA PHE A 36 -70.58 -10.39 10.12
C PHE A 36 -70.44 -11.88 10.50
N TRP A 37 -69.96 -12.73 9.58
CA TRP A 37 -69.79 -14.19 9.77
C TRP A 37 -68.31 -14.64 9.67
N GLY A 38 -67.40 -13.91 10.31
CA GLY A 38 -65.98 -14.30 10.36
C GLY A 38 -65.27 -14.05 11.69
N LEU A 39 -65.83 -13.24 12.59
CA LEU A 39 -65.18 -12.89 13.86
C LEU A 39 -66.24 -12.71 14.95
N SER A 40 -66.47 -13.77 15.73
CA SER A 40 -67.04 -13.62 17.08
C SER A 40 -66.32 -14.54 18.06
N PRO A 41 -65.79 -14.00 19.18
CA PRO A 41 -65.07 -14.76 20.19
C PRO A 41 -66.05 -15.43 21.17
N TYR A 42 -65.80 -16.71 21.45
CA TYR A 42 -66.45 -17.45 22.53
C TYR A 42 -66.13 -16.78 23.88
N ARG A 43 -67.19 -16.35 24.58
CA ARG A 43 -67.19 -15.86 25.95
C ARG A 43 -67.85 -16.94 26.81
N ALA A 44 -67.07 -17.63 27.65
CA ALA A 44 -67.59 -18.52 28.68
C ALA A 44 -67.39 -17.87 30.05
N ALA A 45 -68.42 -17.92 30.89
CA ALA A 45 -68.44 -17.51 32.29
C ALA A 45 -68.96 -18.69 33.14
N PRO A 46 -68.94 -18.61 34.49
CA PRO A 46 -67.98 -19.30 35.34
C PRO A 46 -68.59 -20.51 36.07
N THR A 47 -67.75 -21.43 36.53
CA THR A 47 -68.12 -22.39 37.59
C THR A 47 -67.09 -22.34 38.70
N VAL A 48 -67.61 -22.23 39.93
CA VAL A 48 -66.87 -22.23 41.19
C VAL A 48 -66.62 -23.68 41.59
N ALA A 49 -65.36 -24.04 41.82
CA ALA A 49 -64.99 -25.18 42.66
C ALA A 49 -63.67 -24.85 43.36
N THR A 50 -63.73 -24.79 44.68
CA THR A 50 -62.61 -24.67 45.62
C THR A 50 -61.87 -26.00 45.77
N ALA A 51 -60.54 -26.00 45.63
CA ALA A 51 -59.64 -26.89 46.36
C ALA A 51 -58.20 -26.39 46.22
N GLY A 52 -57.50 -26.24 47.36
CA GLY A 52 -56.10 -25.84 47.41
C GLY A 52 -55.13 -26.96 47.05
N GLY A 53 -53.90 -26.56 46.73
CA GLY A 53 -52.76 -27.46 46.53
C GLY A 53 -51.58 -26.67 45.97
N HIS A 54 -50.66 -26.27 46.83
CA HIS A 54 -49.32 -25.85 46.43
C HIS A 54 -48.60 -27.06 45.80
N GLU A 55 -47.85 -26.85 44.71
CA GLU A 55 -46.44 -27.25 44.58
C GLU A 55 -45.88 -27.09 43.14
N HIS A 56 -44.73 -26.41 43.10
CA HIS A 56 -43.58 -26.44 42.18
C HIS A 56 -43.78 -26.74 40.67
N ALA A 57 -43.66 -25.69 39.85
CA ALA A 57 -43.30 -25.80 38.43
C ALA A 57 -41.89 -25.24 38.17
N SER A 58 -41.02 -26.15 37.72
CA SER A 58 -39.64 -25.93 37.28
C SER A 58 -39.52 -24.91 36.15
N GLY A 59 -38.54 -24.00 36.27
CA GLY A 59 -38.27 -22.93 35.31
C GLY A 59 -37.92 -23.43 33.90
N ALA A 60 -38.69 -22.97 32.92
CA ALA A 60 -38.35 -23.04 31.52
C ALA A 60 -37.35 -21.94 31.17
N ALA A 61 -36.27 -22.31 30.49
CA ALA A 61 -35.23 -21.41 30.00
C ALA A 61 -35.83 -20.30 29.10
N ALA A 62 -35.49 -19.04 29.39
CA ALA A 62 -35.91 -17.88 28.60
C ALA A 62 -35.28 -17.90 27.20
N LYS A 63 -36.09 -17.67 26.15
CA LYS A 63 -35.60 -17.48 24.77
C LYS A 63 -34.76 -16.20 24.67
N PRO A 64 -33.67 -16.17 23.88
CA PRO A 64 -32.84 -14.98 23.70
C PRO A 64 -33.65 -13.85 23.03
N ALA A 65 -33.47 -12.62 23.52
CA ALA A 65 -34.16 -11.44 23.00
C ALA A 65 -33.78 -11.16 21.54
N THR A 66 -34.77 -11.05 20.65
CA THR A 66 -34.56 -10.73 19.22
C THR A 66 -34.07 -9.29 19.06
N ILE A 67 -32.88 -9.12 18.50
CA ILE A 67 -32.27 -7.81 18.22
C ILE A 67 -32.74 -7.32 16.84
N TRP A 68 -33.04 -6.03 16.71
CA TRP A 68 -33.49 -5.39 15.47
C TRP A 68 -32.41 -4.45 14.92
N THR A 69 -32.19 -4.47 13.60
CA THR A 69 -31.19 -3.63 12.92
C THR A 69 -31.76 -2.88 11.72
N CYS A 70 -31.04 -1.86 11.23
CA CYS A 70 -31.45 -1.08 10.05
C CYS A 70 -30.65 -1.50 8.81
N SER A 71 -31.32 -1.75 7.68
CA SER A 71 -30.67 -2.14 6.42
C SER A 71 -29.66 -1.12 5.88
N MET A 72 -29.81 0.17 6.23
CA MET A 72 -28.87 1.23 5.83
C MET A 72 -27.86 1.60 6.91
N HIS A 73 -28.12 1.26 8.17
CA HIS A 73 -27.24 1.56 9.30
C HIS A 73 -27.11 0.31 10.18
N PRO A 74 -26.34 -0.72 9.75
CA PRO A 74 -26.27 -2.01 10.44
C PRO A 74 -25.71 -1.93 11.87
N GLU A 75 -24.96 -0.87 12.17
CA GLU A 75 -24.48 -0.50 13.50
C GLU A 75 -25.59 -0.20 14.52
N VAL A 76 -26.80 0.14 14.06
CA VAL A 76 -27.94 0.39 14.93
C VAL A 76 -28.54 -0.95 15.34
N ARG A 77 -28.39 -1.32 16.61
CA ARG A 77 -29.00 -2.52 17.20
C ARG A 77 -29.92 -2.14 18.34
N LEU A 78 -31.20 -2.45 18.22
CA LEU A 78 -32.20 -2.15 19.24
C LEU A 78 -32.90 -3.43 19.72
N PRO A 79 -33.20 -3.55 21.03
CA PRO A 79 -33.86 -4.74 21.58
C PRO A 79 -35.36 -4.82 21.23
N LYS A 80 -35.89 -3.83 20.50
CA LYS A 80 -37.31 -3.71 20.15
C LYS A 80 -37.47 -3.22 18.70
N PRO A 81 -38.56 -3.62 18.01
CA PRO A 81 -38.89 -3.08 16.69
C PRO A 81 -39.11 -1.57 16.78
N GLY A 82 -38.77 -0.85 15.71
CA GLY A 82 -38.85 0.61 15.70
C GLY A 82 -38.34 1.21 14.40
N LEU A 83 -38.13 2.53 14.41
CA LEU A 83 -37.44 3.25 13.33
C LEU A 83 -35.96 3.41 13.69
N CYS A 84 -35.11 3.36 12.67
CA CYS A 84 -33.70 3.67 12.82
C CYS A 84 -33.52 5.12 13.26
N PRO A 85 -32.76 5.43 14.34
CA PRO A 85 -32.51 6.80 14.78
C PRO A 85 -31.72 7.65 13.77
N LYS A 86 -31.06 7.02 12.78
CA LYS A 86 -30.25 7.70 11.76
C LYS A 86 -31.02 8.01 10.48
N CYS A 87 -31.61 7.01 9.82
CA CYS A 87 -32.38 7.21 8.57
C CYS A 87 -33.90 7.18 8.74
N HIS A 88 -34.42 6.96 9.95
CA HIS A 88 -35.87 6.86 10.21
C HIS A 88 -36.59 5.75 9.43
N MET A 89 -35.87 4.78 8.84
CA MET A 89 -36.45 3.61 8.20
C MET A 89 -36.78 2.52 9.23
N LYS A 90 -37.80 1.69 8.94
CA LYS A 90 -38.22 0.58 9.81
C LYS A 90 -37.09 -0.43 10.01
N LEU A 91 -36.84 -0.79 11.26
CA LEU A 91 -35.87 -1.82 11.63
C LEU A 91 -36.39 -3.21 11.24
N ILE A 92 -35.46 -4.07 10.86
CA ILE A 92 -35.69 -5.48 10.51
C ILE A 92 -35.14 -6.39 11.63
N PRO A 93 -35.79 -7.53 11.93
CA PRO A 93 -35.31 -8.44 12.96
C PRO A 93 -34.04 -9.14 12.47
N LEU A 94 -33.02 -9.23 13.33
CA LEU A 94 -31.82 -9.99 13.07
C LEU A 94 -32.12 -11.47 13.35
N GLU A 95 -32.25 -12.30 12.31
CA GLU A 95 -32.37 -13.74 12.50
C GLU A 95 -31.06 -14.30 13.06
N SER A 96 -31.10 -14.78 14.30
CA SER A 96 -30.01 -15.54 14.90
C SER A 96 -30.04 -16.96 14.33
N THR A 97 -29.39 -17.18 13.19
CA THR A 97 -28.97 -18.54 12.84
C THR A 97 -27.97 -18.99 13.91
N GLU A 98 -28.41 -19.92 14.75
CA GLU A 98 -27.56 -20.61 15.71
C GLU A 98 -26.33 -21.20 15.00
N THR A 99 -25.19 -21.19 15.70
CA THR A 99 -23.93 -21.91 15.41
C THR A 99 -23.09 -21.55 14.16
N ALA A 100 -23.33 -20.46 13.45
CA ALA A 100 -22.44 -20.04 12.37
C ALA A 100 -21.42 -18.97 12.84
N GLY A 101 -20.11 -19.27 12.72
CA GLY A 101 -18.97 -18.40 13.08
C GLY A 101 -19.07 -16.92 12.69
N MET A 102 -18.20 -16.08 13.25
CA MET A 102 -18.32 -14.61 13.14
C MET A 102 -18.39 -14.09 11.69
N ARG A 103 -17.64 -14.70 10.76
CA ARG A 103 -17.65 -14.40 9.31
C ARG A 103 -18.34 -15.48 8.47
N VAL A 104 -19.28 -16.23 9.05
CA VAL A 104 -19.94 -17.34 8.35
C VAL A 104 -21.27 -16.88 7.74
N PHE A 105 -21.41 -17.13 6.43
CA PHE A 105 -22.63 -16.91 5.68
C PHE A 105 -23.19 -18.26 5.24
N THR A 106 -24.46 -18.52 5.56
CA THR A 106 -25.18 -19.72 5.17
C THR A 106 -26.41 -19.33 4.36
N THR A 107 -26.65 -20.02 3.24
CA THR A 107 -27.74 -19.70 2.30
C THR A 107 -28.37 -20.97 1.73
N SER A 108 -29.50 -20.85 1.01
CA SER A 108 -30.12 -21.96 0.28
C SER A 108 -29.46 -22.16 -1.08
N GLU A 109 -29.57 -23.35 -1.68
CA GLU A 109 -29.05 -23.62 -3.03
C GLU A 109 -29.65 -22.68 -4.09
N ALA A 110 -30.95 -22.38 -3.99
CA ALA A 110 -31.60 -21.43 -4.88
C ALA A 110 -31.01 -20.02 -4.75
N ALA A 111 -30.73 -19.57 -3.52
CA ALA A 111 -30.10 -18.27 -3.29
C ALA A 111 -28.62 -18.26 -3.70
N LYS A 112 -27.87 -19.38 -3.55
CA LYS A 112 -26.51 -19.54 -4.08
C LYS A 112 -26.49 -19.34 -5.60
N ALA A 113 -27.45 -19.94 -6.31
CA ALA A 113 -27.61 -19.78 -7.75
C ALA A 113 -27.99 -18.35 -8.15
N LEU A 114 -28.95 -17.71 -7.47
CA LEU A 114 -29.33 -16.31 -7.72
C LEU A 114 -28.18 -15.32 -7.44
N MET A 115 -27.36 -15.61 -6.43
CA MET A 115 -26.16 -14.82 -6.13
C MET A 115 -25.02 -15.08 -7.14
N ASN A 116 -25.12 -16.12 -7.98
CA ASN A 116 -24.07 -16.59 -8.89
C ASN A 116 -22.75 -16.86 -8.16
N ILE A 117 -22.84 -17.58 -7.04
CA ILE A 117 -21.68 -17.96 -6.22
C ILE A 117 -20.98 -19.15 -6.89
N GLU A 118 -19.78 -18.92 -7.39
CA GLU A 118 -18.92 -19.95 -7.98
C GLU A 118 -17.62 -20.07 -7.18
N THR A 119 -17.16 -21.29 -6.94
CA THR A 119 -15.93 -21.56 -6.18
C THR A 119 -14.83 -22.12 -7.06
N ALA A 120 -13.58 -21.75 -6.77
CA ALA A 120 -12.37 -22.22 -7.41
C ALA A 120 -11.46 -22.90 -6.36
N PRO A 121 -10.69 -23.94 -6.74
CA PRO A 121 -9.77 -24.59 -5.83
C PRO A 121 -8.55 -23.71 -5.54
N VAL A 122 -8.11 -23.73 -4.28
CA VAL A 122 -6.79 -23.25 -3.86
C VAL A 122 -5.80 -24.34 -4.23
N GLN A 123 -4.85 -24.02 -5.11
CA GLN A 123 -3.91 -25.00 -5.66
C GLN A 123 -2.49 -24.45 -5.69
N ARG A 124 -1.52 -25.35 -5.72
CA ARG A 124 -0.11 -25.01 -5.94
C ARG A 124 0.23 -25.08 -7.42
N MET A 125 0.70 -23.97 -7.99
CA MET A 125 1.19 -23.92 -9.37
C MET A 125 2.18 -22.78 -9.56
N PHE A 126 2.92 -22.78 -10.67
CA PHE A 126 3.75 -21.65 -11.09
C PHE A 126 2.90 -20.70 -11.93
N PRO A 127 2.35 -19.60 -11.38
CA PRO A 127 1.63 -18.64 -12.19
C PRO A 127 2.61 -17.88 -13.10
N THR A 128 2.14 -17.52 -14.28
CA THR A 128 2.88 -16.65 -15.20
C THR A 128 2.37 -15.21 -15.03
N ALA A 129 3.26 -14.29 -14.68
CA ALA A 129 3.02 -12.87 -14.76
C ALA A 129 3.24 -12.41 -16.21
N GLU A 130 2.25 -11.72 -16.76
CA GLU A 130 2.36 -11.06 -18.07
C GLU A 130 2.65 -9.58 -17.84
N ILE A 131 3.84 -9.13 -18.23
CA ILE A 131 4.27 -7.74 -18.09
C ILE A 131 4.20 -7.11 -19.47
N ARG A 132 3.19 -6.27 -19.66
CA ARG A 132 2.97 -5.55 -20.92
C ARG A 132 3.65 -4.20 -20.84
N MET A 133 4.53 -3.95 -21.77
CA MET A 133 5.30 -2.72 -21.86
C MET A 133 5.13 -2.11 -23.24
N VAL A 134 5.28 -0.81 -23.31
CA VAL A 134 5.34 -0.07 -24.57
C VAL A 134 6.71 0.54 -24.71
N GLY A 135 7.16 0.74 -25.94
CA GLY A 135 8.47 1.32 -26.15
C GLY A 135 8.73 1.65 -27.60
N LYS A 136 10.01 1.89 -27.88
CA LYS A 136 10.47 2.18 -29.23
C LYS A 136 11.77 1.46 -29.55
N VAL A 137 11.97 1.21 -30.84
CA VAL A 137 13.25 0.77 -31.39
C VAL A 137 14.23 1.94 -31.36
N ASP A 138 15.48 1.65 -31.02
CA ASP A 138 16.59 2.59 -30.97
C ASP A 138 17.83 1.94 -31.60
N TYR A 139 18.80 2.76 -31.99
CA TYR A 139 20.07 2.25 -32.48
C TYR A 139 20.91 1.67 -31.34
N ASP A 140 21.75 0.69 -31.68
CA ASP A 140 22.78 0.20 -30.76
C ASP A 140 23.91 1.25 -30.68
N GLU A 141 23.97 1.98 -29.56
CA GLU A 141 24.96 3.03 -29.35
C GLU A 141 26.40 2.48 -29.34
N SER A 142 26.59 1.19 -29.05
CA SER A 142 27.91 0.53 -29.12
C SER A 142 28.38 0.25 -30.55
N ARG A 143 27.47 0.36 -31.52
CA ARG A 143 27.73 0.12 -32.96
C ARG A 143 27.60 1.39 -33.80
N LEU A 144 27.83 2.55 -33.18
CA LEU A 144 27.94 3.82 -33.89
C LEU A 144 29.39 4.06 -34.34
N ALA A 145 29.54 4.50 -35.59
CA ALA A 145 30.79 5.01 -36.11
C ALA A 145 30.62 6.50 -36.47
N TYR A 146 31.55 7.32 -35.98
CA TYR A 146 31.58 8.75 -36.29
C TYR A 146 32.65 9.02 -37.33
N ILE A 147 32.29 9.75 -38.38
CA ILE A 147 33.26 10.27 -39.34
C ILE A 147 33.54 11.71 -38.97
N THR A 148 34.76 11.98 -38.53
CA THR A 148 35.24 13.31 -38.15
C THR A 148 36.30 13.79 -39.15
N ALA A 149 36.43 15.10 -39.31
CA ALA A 149 37.54 15.67 -40.04
C ALA A 149 38.85 15.42 -39.27
N TRP A 150 39.86 14.83 -39.92
CA TRP A 150 41.21 14.69 -39.33
C TRP A 150 42.07 15.93 -39.54
N VAL A 151 41.74 16.73 -40.56
CA VAL A 151 42.40 17.98 -40.90
C VAL A 151 41.39 19.11 -41.06
N PRO A 152 41.80 20.37 -40.82
CA PRO A 152 41.01 21.52 -41.21
C PRO A 152 40.94 21.63 -42.74
N GLY A 153 39.79 22.06 -43.23
CA GLY A 153 39.57 22.23 -44.66
C GLY A 153 38.13 22.57 -45.04
N ARG A 154 37.90 22.83 -46.32
CA ARG A 154 36.57 23.08 -46.87
C ARG A 154 36.02 21.81 -47.51
N LEU A 155 34.78 21.46 -47.20
CA LEU A 155 34.11 20.31 -47.80
C LEU A 155 33.58 20.69 -49.18
N ASP A 156 34.23 20.24 -50.25
CA ASP A 156 33.89 20.69 -51.61
C ASP A 156 32.85 19.79 -52.27
N ARG A 157 32.84 18.49 -51.95
CA ARG A 157 31.85 17.55 -52.49
C ARG A 157 31.48 16.47 -51.49
N LEU A 158 30.19 16.28 -51.23
CA LEU A 158 29.65 15.18 -50.44
C LEU A 158 29.21 14.07 -51.40
N PHE A 159 29.87 12.92 -51.35
CA PHE A 159 29.41 11.74 -52.11
C PHE A 159 28.16 11.11 -51.48
N VAL A 160 27.99 11.31 -50.16
CA VAL A 160 26.80 10.94 -49.39
C VAL A 160 26.09 12.22 -48.98
N ASP A 161 25.05 12.59 -49.72
CA ASP A 161 24.37 13.89 -49.62
C ASP A 161 23.09 13.85 -48.78
N TYR A 162 22.54 12.69 -48.45
CA TYR A 162 21.38 12.55 -47.54
C TYR A 162 21.52 11.39 -46.55
N THR A 163 20.70 11.41 -45.50
CA THR A 163 20.66 10.35 -44.47
C THR A 163 19.86 9.14 -44.95
N GLY A 164 20.17 7.95 -44.45
CA GLY A 164 19.53 6.68 -44.82
C GLY A 164 20.29 5.88 -45.89
N ILE A 165 21.36 6.44 -46.46
CA ILE A 165 22.24 5.72 -47.39
C ILE A 165 23.02 4.65 -46.63
N ALA A 166 23.02 3.43 -47.17
CA ALA A 166 23.87 2.34 -46.70
C ALA A 166 25.26 2.47 -47.32
N VAL A 167 26.30 2.42 -46.48
CA VAL A 167 27.70 2.53 -46.86
C VAL A 167 28.48 1.33 -46.37
N LYS A 168 29.50 0.92 -47.12
CA LYS A 168 30.47 -0.11 -46.74
C LYS A 168 31.76 0.55 -46.27
N LYS A 169 32.54 -0.18 -45.48
CA LYS A 169 33.89 0.25 -45.11
C LYS A 169 34.72 0.51 -46.37
N GLY A 170 35.30 1.70 -46.46
CA GLY A 170 36.12 2.15 -47.60
C GLY A 170 35.38 2.99 -48.64
N ASP A 171 34.04 3.07 -48.60
CA ASP A 171 33.29 3.89 -49.55
C ASP A 171 33.66 5.37 -49.43
N HIS A 172 33.64 6.10 -50.56
CA HIS A 172 33.89 7.54 -50.60
C HIS A 172 32.75 8.31 -49.94
N MET A 173 33.07 9.15 -48.95
CA MET A 173 32.06 9.88 -48.18
C MET A 173 32.06 11.36 -48.53
N VAL A 174 33.22 12.01 -48.45
CA VAL A 174 33.37 13.45 -48.72
C VAL A 174 34.75 13.77 -49.28
N SER A 175 34.81 14.70 -50.22
CA SER A 175 36.05 15.33 -50.68
C SER A 175 36.27 16.64 -49.92
N ILE A 176 37.45 16.76 -49.30
CA ILE A 176 37.87 17.95 -48.54
C ILE A 176 39.05 18.62 -49.22
N TYR A 177 38.94 19.92 -49.45
CA TYR A 177 40.06 20.79 -49.78
C TYR A 177 40.82 21.15 -48.51
N SER A 178 42.10 20.80 -48.41
CA SER A 178 42.92 21.10 -47.23
C SER A 178 44.32 21.62 -47.61
N PRO A 179 44.60 22.91 -47.36
CA PRO A 179 45.93 23.47 -47.58
C PRO A 179 47.03 22.78 -46.77
N GLU A 180 46.69 22.30 -45.57
CA GLU A 180 47.63 21.60 -44.68
C GLU A 180 48.03 20.24 -45.27
N LEU A 181 47.08 19.48 -45.79
CA LEU A 181 47.38 18.22 -46.48
C LEU A 181 48.18 18.44 -47.75
N TYR A 182 47.89 19.50 -48.51
CA TYR A 182 48.67 19.84 -49.70
C TYR A 182 50.14 20.09 -49.34
N SER A 183 50.39 20.92 -48.32
CA SER A 183 51.73 21.22 -47.82
C SER A 183 52.46 19.95 -47.32
N ALA A 184 51.77 19.09 -46.58
CA ALA A 184 52.34 17.84 -46.08
C ALA A 184 52.66 16.84 -47.21
N GLN A 185 51.86 16.81 -48.29
CA GLN A 185 52.15 15.99 -49.47
C GLN A 185 53.39 16.50 -50.22
N GLU A 186 53.53 17.81 -50.40
CA GLU A 186 54.73 18.42 -51.01
C GLU A 186 55.99 18.09 -50.21
N GLU A 187 55.91 18.11 -48.88
CA GLU A 187 57.03 17.73 -48.00
C GLU A 187 57.47 16.26 -48.23
N LEU A 188 56.53 15.32 -48.34
CA LEU A 188 56.83 13.92 -48.68
C LEU A 188 57.48 13.79 -50.05
N LEU A 189 56.94 14.50 -51.05
CA LEU A 189 57.45 14.44 -52.42
C LEU A 189 58.88 15.01 -52.53
N GLN A 190 59.16 16.10 -51.82
CA GLN A 190 60.50 16.69 -51.73
C GLN A 190 61.49 15.77 -51.02
N ALA A 191 61.09 15.18 -49.89
CA ALA A 191 61.92 14.21 -49.17
C ALA A 191 62.24 13.00 -50.05
N ARG A 192 61.27 12.51 -50.81
CA ARG A 192 61.46 11.39 -51.74
C ARG A 192 62.38 11.78 -52.91
N GLN A 193 62.23 12.99 -53.46
CA GLN A 193 63.13 13.50 -54.50
C GLN A 193 64.57 13.61 -53.99
N ALA A 194 64.76 14.01 -52.72
CA ALA A 194 66.07 14.02 -52.09
C ALA A 194 66.68 12.61 -52.05
N VAL A 195 65.91 11.58 -51.67
CA VAL A 195 66.37 10.17 -51.73
C VAL A 195 66.81 9.80 -53.14
N GLN A 196 65.99 10.09 -54.16
CA GLN A 196 66.32 9.76 -55.56
C GLN A 196 67.61 10.43 -56.05
N ASN A 197 67.80 11.70 -55.70
CA ASN A 197 69.00 12.46 -56.05
C ASN A 197 70.25 11.95 -55.30
N LEU A 198 70.08 11.45 -54.08
CA LEU A 198 71.15 10.96 -53.18
C LEU A 198 71.44 9.46 -53.30
N GLN A 199 70.68 8.69 -54.10
CA GLN A 199 71.02 7.29 -54.45
C GLN A 199 72.40 7.18 -55.12
N ARG A 200 72.97 8.30 -55.60
CA ARG A 200 74.32 8.42 -56.16
C ARG A 200 75.41 8.75 -55.15
N SER A 201 75.10 8.86 -53.85
CA SER A 201 76.06 9.17 -52.77
C SER A 201 76.57 7.92 -52.04
N GLU A 202 77.88 7.86 -51.77
CA GLU A 202 78.57 6.73 -51.13
C GLU A 202 78.51 6.74 -49.58
N VAL A 203 77.94 7.78 -48.95
CA VAL A 203 77.93 7.92 -47.49
C VAL A 203 76.66 7.33 -46.86
N ASP A 204 76.79 6.17 -46.21
CA ASP A 204 75.67 5.43 -45.58
C ASP A 204 74.86 6.22 -44.54
N ILE A 205 75.51 7.13 -43.81
CA ILE A 205 74.85 7.98 -42.80
C ILE A 205 73.85 8.93 -43.47
N VAL A 206 74.24 9.55 -44.59
CA VAL A 206 73.38 10.49 -45.32
C VAL A 206 72.16 9.75 -45.88
N ARG A 207 72.36 8.55 -46.42
CA ARG A 207 71.26 7.70 -46.92
C ARG A 207 70.24 7.37 -45.82
N ARG A 208 70.71 6.98 -44.63
CA ARG A 208 69.85 6.66 -43.48
C ARG A 208 69.05 7.87 -43.00
N THR A 209 69.68 9.05 -42.89
CA THR A 209 68.98 10.27 -42.45
C THR A 209 67.88 10.68 -43.42
N VAL A 210 68.15 10.65 -44.72
CA VAL A 210 67.17 11.07 -45.74
C VAL A 210 66.03 10.06 -45.84
N GLN A 211 66.32 8.76 -45.68
CA GLN A 211 65.30 7.72 -45.58
C GLN A 211 64.39 7.93 -44.36
N ALA A 212 64.96 8.26 -43.20
CA ALA A 212 64.19 8.59 -42.00
C ALA A 212 63.31 9.83 -42.20
N THR A 213 63.73 10.81 -43.01
CA THR A 213 62.91 11.98 -43.37
C THR A 213 61.68 11.58 -44.18
N VAL A 214 61.83 10.66 -45.16
CA VAL A 214 60.69 10.13 -45.92
C VAL A 214 59.73 9.38 -45.01
N GLU A 215 60.25 8.55 -44.11
CA GLU A 215 59.43 7.82 -43.15
C GLU A 215 58.67 8.76 -42.21
N ALA A 216 59.32 9.82 -41.72
CA ALA A 216 58.67 10.86 -40.92
C ALA A 216 57.56 11.60 -41.70
N ALA A 217 57.79 11.91 -42.98
CA ALA A 217 56.78 12.57 -43.82
C ALA A 217 55.58 11.64 -44.11
N ARG A 218 55.82 10.34 -44.33
CA ARG A 218 54.74 9.34 -44.45
C ARG A 218 53.93 9.24 -43.16
N GLU A 219 54.60 9.16 -42.02
CA GLU A 219 53.94 9.07 -40.73
C GLU A 219 53.13 10.33 -40.44
N LYS A 220 53.63 11.52 -40.81
CA LYS A 220 52.87 12.77 -40.72
C LYS A 220 51.55 12.71 -41.51
N LEU A 221 51.57 12.25 -42.76
CA LEU A 221 50.34 12.09 -43.56
C LEU A 221 49.39 11.05 -42.96
N ARG A 222 49.91 9.95 -42.41
CA ARG A 222 49.12 8.92 -41.72
C ARG A 222 48.42 9.49 -40.48
N LEU A 223 49.13 10.31 -39.69
CA LEU A 223 48.57 11.00 -38.53
C LEU A 223 47.53 12.06 -38.90
N LEU A 224 47.66 12.67 -40.09
CA LEU A 224 46.66 13.57 -40.67
C LEU A 224 45.47 12.81 -41.30
N GLY A 225 45.41 11.49 -41.16
CA GLY A 225 44.24 10.67 -41.49
C GLY A 225 44.24 10.06 -42.89
N LEU A 226 45.35 10.15 -43.66
CA LEU A 226 45.47 9.41 -44.91
C LEU A 226 45.74 7.92 -44.63
N SER A 227 45.09 7.05 -45.38
CA SER A 227 45.41 5.61 -45.37
C SER A 227 46.75 5.34 -46.08
N ASP A 228 47.39 4.22 -45.76
CA ASP A 228 48.64 3.80 -46.41
C ASP A 228 48.50 3.72 -47.95
N GLN A 229 47.31 3.32 -48.43
CA GLN A 229 46.99 3.29 -49.84
C GLN A 229 46.95 4.70 -50.45
N GLN A 230 46.38 5.67 -49.75
CA GLN A 230 46.36 7.07 -50.20
C GLN A 230 47.76 7.69 -50.17
N VAL A 231 48.58 7.39 -49.17
CA VAL A 231 49.99 7.83 -49.13
C VAL A 231 50.78 7.24 -50.31
N ALA A 232 50.63 5.95 -50.59
CA ALA A 232 51.27 5.30 -51.74
C ALA A 232 50.80 5.91 -53.08
N GLN A 233 49.52 6.31 -53.18
CA GLN A 233 48.99 7.00 -54.36
C GLN A 233 49.62 8.39 -54.55
N VAL A 234 49.85 9.16 -53.48
CA VAL A 234 50.57 10.45 -53.56
C VAL A 234 51.97 10.23 -54.11
N GLU A 235 52.68 9.22 -53.61
CA GLU A 235 54.02 8.88 -54.10
C GLU A 235 54.00 8.46 -55.57
N GLN A 236 53.11 7.54 -55.96
CA GLN A 236 53.00 7.08 -57.36
C GLN A 236 52.65 8.23 -58.31
N ARG A 237 51.73 9.12 -57.91
CA ARG A 237 51.31 10.28 -58.69
C ARG A 237 52.44 11.30 -58.86
N GLY A 238 53.31 11.44 -57.87
CA GLY A 238 54.45 12.36 -57.90
C GLY A 238 54.08 13.85 -57.90
N LYS A 239 52.82 14.19 -57.62
CA LYS A 239 52.29 15.55 -57.50
C LYS A 239 51.32 15.61 -56.32
N ALA A 240 51.38 16.68 -55.54
CA ALA A 240 50.43 16.93 -54.46
C ALA A 240 49.04 17.25 -55.03
N ASP A 241 48.03 16.91 -54.26
CA ASP A 241 46.62 17.14 -54.56
C ASP A 241 46.02 17.96 -53.42
N ASP A 242 45.29 19.00 -53.79
CA ASP A 242 44.65 19.91 -52.86
C ASP A 242 43.35 19.33 -52.29
N HIS A 243 42.84 18.25 -52.90
CA HIS A 243 41.68 17.51 -52.45
C HIS A 243 42.06 16.12 -51.92
N VAL A 244 41.41 15.73 -50.82
CA VAL A 244 41.51 14.37 -50.28
C VAL A 244 40.12 13.82 -50.03
N THR A 245 39.90 12.56 -50.38
CA THR A 245 38.64 11.88 -50.09
C THR A 245 38.71 11.19 -48.74
N ILE A 246 37.78 11.53 -47.86
CA ILE A 246 37.55 10.84 -46.59
C ILE A 246 36.65 9.63 -46.89
N ASN A 247 37.11 8.45 -46.49
CA ASN A 247 36.41 7.18 -46.70
C ASN A 247 35.69 6.71 -45.41
N ALA A 248 34.70 5.83 -45.56
CA ALA A 248 33.98 5.26 -44.43
C ALA A 248 34.87 4.31 -43.60
N PRO A 249 35.04 4.53 -42.29
CA PRO A 249 35.86 3.65 -41.43
C PRO A 249 35.16 2.32 -41.11
N ALA A 250 33.82 2.28 -41.19
CA ALA A 250 32.98 1.13 -40.95
C ALA A 250 31.76 1.15 -41.88
N GLY A 251 31.12 -0.01 -42.06
CA GLY A 251 29.87 -0.12 -42.82
C GLY A 251 28.65 0.09 -41.93
N GLY A 252 27.55 0.57 -42.51
CA GLY A 252 26.28 0.81 -41.81
C GLY A 252 25.40 1.79 -42.58
N ILE A 253 24.41 2.37 -41.90
CA ILE A 253 23.49 3.36 -42.47
C ILE A 253 23.79 4.74 -41.90
N VAL A 254 23.84 5.75 -42.76
CA VAL A 254 24.12 7.14 -42.35
C VAL A 254 22.88 7.71 -41.66
N ILE A 255 22.91 7.83 -40.34
CA ILE A 255 21.77 8.32 -39.53
C ILE A 255 21.76 9.85 -39.37
N HIS A 256 22.94 10.47 -39.38
CA HIS A 256 23.07 11.93 -39.32
C HIS A 256 24.13 12.42 -40.30
N LYS A 257 23.79 13.52 -40.98
CA LYS A 257 24.70 14.33 -41.80
C LYS A 257 24.79 15.70 -41.15
N ASN A 258 25.93 15.96 -40.51
CA ASN A 258 26.18 17.18 -39.73
C ASN A 258 26.89 18.27 -40.54
N ALA A 259 27.21 17.99 -41.81
CA ALA A 259 27.95 18.88 -42.69
C ALA A 259 27.22 19.13 -44.01
N GLN A 260 27.55 20.27 -44.64
CA GLN A 260 27.06 20.68 -45.95
C GLN A 260 28.23 20.99 -46.88
N GLU A 261 28.02 20.87 -48.19
CA GLU A 261 29.00 21.31 -49.18
C GLU A 261 29.28 22.81 -49.04
N GLY A 262 30.53 23.20 -49.22
CA GLY A 262 31.05 24.54 -48.99
C GLY A 262 31.41 24.85 -47.53
N MET A 263 31.02 24.01 -46.57
CA MET A 263 31.29 24.23 -45.14
C MET A 263 32.78 24.04 -44.83
N TYR A 264 33.34 24.94 -44.02
CA TYR A 264 34.70 24.77 -43.48
C TYR A 264 34.64 23.99 -42.16
N VAL A 265 35.47 22.96 -42.03
CA VAL A 265 35.56 22.09 -40.85
C VAL A 265 36.93 22.20 -40.19
N GLN A 266 36.97 21.97 -38.88
CA GLN A 266 38.19 21.83 -38.10
C GLN A 266 38.43 20.36 -37.72
N THR A 267 39.65 20.00 -37.33
CA THR A 267 39.94 18.66 -36.79
C THR A 267 38.99 18.30 -35.65
N GLY A 268 38.44 17.09 -35.68
CA GLY A 268 37.43 16.60 -34.73
C GLY A 268 35.98 16.98 -35.07
N THR A 269 35.74 17.86 -36.04
CA THR A 269 34.38 18.19 -36.48
C THR A 269 33.70 16.94 -37.04
N ARG A 270 32.54 16.58 -36.46
CA ARG A 270 31.74 15.44 -36.91
C ARG A 270 31.01 15.76 -38.21
N ILE A 271 31.30 15.00 -39.25
CA ILE A 271 30.72 15.14 -40.59
C ILE A 271 29.52 14.21 -40.75
N TYR A 272 29.70 12.93 -40.41
CA TYR A 272 28.66 11.91 -40.51
C TYR A 272 28.57 11.05 -39.25
N THR A 273 27.41 10.41 -39.10
CA THR A 273 27.18 9.34 -38.13
C THR A 273 26.63 8.13 -38.86
N ILE A 274 27.32 7.01 -38.71
CA ILE A 274 26.94 5.72 -39.29
C ILE A 274 26.51 4.81 -38.15
N ALA A 275 25.40 4.11 -38.33
CA ALA A 275 24.90 3.10 -37.40
C ALA A 275 24.79 1.74 -38.11
N ASP A 276 25.32 0.69 -37.50
CA ASP A 276 25.01 -0.69 -37.91
C ASP A 276 23.66 -1.10 -37.33
N LEU A 277 22.64 -1.25 -38.19
CA LEU A 277 21.27 -1.62 -37.81
C LEU A 277 21.01 -3.13 -37.86
N SER A 278 22.04 -3.97 -38.05
CA SER A 278 21.89 -5.44 -38.03
C SER A 278 21.43 -5.99 -36.68
N THR A 279 21.69 -5.24 -35.61
CA THR A 279 21.15 -5.44 -34.27
C THR A 279 20.62 -4.10 -33.77
N VAL A 280 19.43 -4.09 -33.18
CA VAL A 280 18.81 -2.86 -32.65
C VAL A 280 18.49 -3.05 -31.17
N TRP A 281 18.35 -1.92 -30.48
CA TRP A 281 17.85 -1.93 -29.11
C TRP A 281 16.36 -1.63 -29.14
N VAL A 282 15.61 -2.34 -28.31
CA VAL A 282 14.23 -1.98 -28.03
C VAL A 282 14.18 -1.46 -26.60
N LYS A 283 13.87 -0.17 -26.45
CA LYS A 283 13.75 0.51 -25.15
C LYS A 283 12.27 0.50 -24.75
N LEU A 284 11.92 -0.41 -23.84
CA LEU A 284 10.59 -0.59 -23.27
C LEU A 284 10.46 0.21 -21.96
N ASP A 285 9.25 0.66 -21.65
CA ASP A 285 8.91 1.30 -20.39
C ASP A 285 8.19 0.30 -19.48
N ALA A 286 8.82 -0.05 -18.37
CA ALA A 286 8.24 -0.88 -17.31
C ALA A 286 7.74 -0.01 -16.15
N TYR A 287 6.54 -0.27 -15.64
CA TYR A 287 6.04 0.41 -14.45
C TYR A 287 6.75 -0.08 -13.18
N GLU A 288 6.84 0.80 -12.18
CA GLU A 288 7.44 0.50 -10.86
C GLU A 288 6.89 -0.80 -10.24
N SER A 289 5.58 -1.05 -10.37
CA SER A 289 4.92 -2.27 -9.86
C SER A 289 5.36 -3.57 -10.53
N ASP A 290 5.87 -3.50 -11.77
CA ASP A 290 6.19 -4.66 -12.58
C ASP A 290 7.66 -5.07 -12.47
N LEU A 291 8.51 -4.20 -11.91
CA LEU A 291 9.96 -4.45 -11.72
C LEU A 291 10.25 -5.68 -10.87
N ILE A 292 9.34 -6.04 -9.97
CA ILE A 292 9.47 -7.26 -9.17
C ILE A 292 9.57 -8.52 -10.06
N TRP A 293 8.99 -8.48 -11.26
CA TRP A 293 8.93 -9.58 -12.22
C TRP A 293 9.98 -9.55 -13.32
N LEU A 294 10.69 -8.42 -13.47
CA LEU A 294 11.64 -8.21 -14.56
C LEU A 294 13.06 -8.43 -14.09
N ARG A 295 13.79 -9.25 -14.84
CA ARG A 295 15.20 -9.57 -14.61
C ARG A 295 15.93 -9.61 -15.95
N TYR A 296 17.24 -9.42 -15.90
CA TYR A 296 18.09 -9.56 -17.08
C TYR A 296 18.01 -10.98 -17.69
N GLY A 297 18.38 -11.16 -18.95
CA GLY A 297 18.38 -12.47 -19.62
C GLY A 297 16.99 -13.04 -19.95
N GLN A 298 15.90 -12.49 -19.40
CA GLN A 298 14.56 -12.92 -19.76
C GLN A 298 14.25 -12.62 -21.23
N LYS A 299 13.47 -13.49 -21.85
CA LYS A 299 12.96 -13.29 -23.20
C LYS A 299 11.81 -12.29 -23.18
N ALA A 300 11.90 -11.29 -24.05
CA ALA A 300 10.82 -10.36 -24.35
C ALA A 300 10.30 -10.64 -25.76
N GLU A 301 8.99 -10.74 -25.89
CA GLU A 301 8.30 -10.80 -27.17
C GLU A 301 7.79 -9.42 -27.51
N PHE A 302 7.90 -9.00 -28.76
CA PHE A 302 7.42 -7.69 -29.18
C PHE A 302 6.74 -7.73 -30.54
N THR A 303 5.75 -6.88 -30.66
CA THR A 303 4.97 -6.66 -31.87
C THR A 303 5.10 -5.20 -32.27
N SER A 304 5.12 -4.94 -33.57
CA SER A 304 5.08 -3.57 -34.09
C SER A 304 3.80 -3.38 -34.89
N VAL A 305 3.21 -2.19 -34.79
CA VAL A 305 2.05 -1.80 -35.60
C VAL A 305 2.40 -1.81 -37.09
N SER A 306 3.69 -1.61 -37.44
CA SER A 306 4.18 -1.67 -38.82
C SER A 306 4.20 -3.08 -39.41
N TYR A 307 4.18 -4.12 -38.58
CA TYR A 307 4.18 -5.53 -39.01
C TYR A 307 3.14 -6.33 -38.20
N PRO A 308 1.84 -6.14 -38.46
CA PRO A 308 0.79 -6.84 -37.71
C PRO A 308 0.91 -8.36 -37.83
N GLY A 309 0.82 -9.07 -36.70
CA GLY A 309 0.89 -10.54 -36.65
C GLY A 309 2.30 -11.13 -36.65
N GLU A 310 3.35 -10.34 -36.87
CA GLU A 310 4.74 -10.78 -36.73
C GLU A 310 5.21 -10.52 -35.28
N THR A 311 5.63 -11.58 -34.60
CA THR A 311 6.25 -11.50 -33.28
C THR A 311 7.76 -11.55 -33.43
N PHE A 312 8.42 -10.53 -32.92
CA PHE A 312 9.87 -10.50 -32.81
C PHE A 312 10.26 -10.84 -31.37
N THR A 313 11.46 -11.41 -31.20
CA THR A 313 11.94 -11.86 -29.89
C THR A 313 13.32 -11.29 -29.61
N GLY A 314 13.57 -10.98 -28.35
CA GLY A 314 14.84 -10.43 -27.89
C GLY A 314 15.06 -10.72 -26.42
N THR A 315 16.21 -10.32 -25.92
CA THR A 315 16.63 -10.62 -24.55
C THR A 315 16.82 -9.32 -23.77
N ILE A 316 16.30 -9.25 -22.54
CA ILE A 316 16.52 -8.11 -21.65
C ILE A 316 18.01 -8.04 -21.32
N ALA A 317 18.68 -7.03 -21.86
CA ALA A 317 20.12 -6.83 -21.67
C ALA A 317 20.40 -5.81 -20.57
N PHE A 318 19.50 -4.83 -20.38
CA PHE A 318 19.68 -3.81 -19.36
C PHE A 318 18.34 -3.33 -18.78
N ILE A 319 18.31 -3.08 -17.48
CA ILE A 319 17.20 -2.46 -16.76
C ILE A 319 17.81 -1.25 -16.08
N ASP A 320 17.31 -0.07 -16.41
CA ASP A 320 17.83 1.21 -15.91
C ASP A 320 17.73 1.26 -14.38
N PRO A 321 18.81 1.57 -13.63
CA PRO A 321 18.75 1.71 -12.18
C PRO A 321 17.95 2.95 -11.74
N MET A 322 17.67 3.88 -12.65
CA MET A 322 16.96 5.13 -12.37
C MET A 322 15.48 5.03 -12.76
N LEU A 323 14.60 5.34 -11.81
CA LEU A 323 13.17 5.54 -12.06
C LEU A 323 12.93 6.94 -12.63
N ASN A 324 12.18 7.05 -13.72
CA ASN A 324 11.72 8.36 -14.20
C ASN A 324 10.65 8.90 -13.24
N PRO A 325 10.87 10.06 -12.58
CA PRO A 325 9.94 10.56 -11.56
C PRO A 325 8.61 11.07 -12.14
N VAL A 326 8.58 11.42 -13.44
CA VAL A 326 7.39 11.94 -14.12
C VAL A 326 6.48 10.80 -14.56
N THR A 327 7.04 9.81 -15.26
CA THR A 327 6.26 8.67 -15.79
C THR A 327 6.12 7.52 -14.80
N ARG A 328 6.91 7.50 -13.72
CA ARG A 328 7.05 6.35 -12.79
C ARG A 328 7.38 5.04 -13.51
N THR A 329 8.18 5.15 -14.57
CA THR A 329 8.66 4.01 -15.36
C THR A 329 10.17 3.90 -15.32
N VAL A 330 10.65 2.67 -15.50
CA VAL A 330 12.05 2.33 -15.70
C VAL A 330 12.24 1.85 -17.14
N LYS A 331 13.33 2.29 -17.77
CA LYS A 331 13.69 1.87 -19.11
C LYS A 331 14.29 0.46 -19.09
N VAL A 332 13.68 -0.44 -19.84
CA VAL A 332 14.14 -1.82 -20.04
C VAL A 332 14.64 -1.95 -21.47
N ARG A 333 15.94 -2.18 -21.63
CA ARG A 333 16.59 -2.34 -22.92
C ARG A 333 16.67 -3.82 -23.28
N VAL A 334 16.13 -4.13 -24.45
CA VAL A 334 16.11 -5.46 -25.04
C VAL A 334 17.01 -5.46 -26.27
N ASN A 335 17.94 -6.41 -26.36
CA ASN A 335 18.77 -6.59 -27.55
C ASN A 335 18.01 -7.46 -28.56
N VAL A 336 17.92 -6.98 -29.80
CA VAL A 336 17.10 -7.58 -30.84
C VAL A 336 17.89 -7.77 -32.13
N PRO A 337 18.08 -9.02 -32.60
CA PRO A 337 18.62 -9.29 -33.92
C PRO A 337 17.71 -8.71 -35.01
N ASN A 338 18.28 -7.97 -35.96
CA ASN A 338 17.55 -7.33 -37.06
C ASN A 338 18.23 -7.60 -38.43
N PRO A 339 18.46 -8.86 -38.82
CA PRO A 339 19.23 -9.20 -40.01
C PRO A 339 18.60 -8.69 -41.31
N ASN A 340 17.26 -8.58 -41.34
CA ASN A 340 16.50 -8.14 -42.51
C ASN A 340 16.21 -6.63 -42.51
N GLY A 341 16.68 -5.87 -41.51
CA GLY A 341 16.45 -4.42 -41.42
C GLY A 341 14.98 -4.01 -41.29
N LYS A 342 14.10 -4.91 -40.85
CA LYS A 342 12.66 -4.65 -40.70
C LYS A 342 12.39 -3.64 -39.58
N LEU A 343 13.07 -3.81 -38.45
CA LEU A 343 12.94 -2.90 -37.32
C LEU A 343 13.80 -1.67 -37.58
N LYS A 344 13.14 -0.52 -37.78
CA LYS A 344 13.80 0.77 -37.97
C LYS A 344 13.79 1.56 -36.66
N PRO A 345 14.83 2.34 -36.37
CA PRO A 345 14.84 3.25 -35.23
C PRO A 345 13.58 4.14 -35.18
N ASP A 346 13.17 4.48 -33.96
CA ASP A 346 11.95 5.22 -33.61
C ASP A 346 10.61 4.53 -33.94
N MET A 347 10.61 3.28 -34.45
CA MET A 347 9.38 2.49 -34.54
C MET A 347 8.81 2.19 -33.16
N PHE A 348 7.49 2.35 -33.00
CA PHE A 348 6.77 1.93 -31.80
C PHE A 348 6.61 0.42 -31.76
N VAL A 349 6.76 -0.13 -30.55
CA VAL A 349 6.61 -1.55 -30.27
C VAL A 349 5.85 -1.77 -28.96
N ASN A 350 5.05 -2.83 -28.94
CA ASN A 350 4.42 -3.36 -27.75
C ASN A 350 5.16 -4.63 -27.36
N GLY A 351 5.76 -4.62 -26.18
CA GLY A 351 6.50 -5.74 -25.61
C GLY A 351 5.69 -6.48 -24.56
N VAL A 352 5.84 -7.80 -24.49
CA VAL A 352 5.34 -8.63 -23.41
C VAL A 352 6.48 -9.50 -22.89
N VAL A 353 6.67 -9.50 -21.57
CA VAL A 353 7.56 -10.43 -20.87
C VAL A 353 6.71 -11.38 -20.06
N TYR A 354 6.97 -12.68 -20.21
CA TYR A 354 6.30 -13.73 -19.47
C TYR A 354 7.21 -14.26 -18.37
N SER A 355 6.91 -13.89 -17.13
CA SER A 355 7.71 -14.29 -15.96
C SER A 355 6.98 -15.38 -15.19
N LYS A 356 7.52 -16.61 -15.15
CA LYS A 356 7.02 -17.64 -14.23
C LYS A 356 7.44 -17.29 -12.82
N VAL A 357 6.54 -17.46 -11.85
CA VAL A 357 6.76 -17.06 -10.47
C VAL A 357 6.78 -18.28 -9.55
N ALA A 358 7.84 -18.42 -8.76
CA ALA A 358 7.98 -19.44 -7.72
C ALA A 358 7.58 -18.90 -6.33
N ALA A 359 7.56 -19.79 -5.34
CA ALA A 359 7.31 -19.43 -3.94
C ALA A 359 8.27 -18.30 -3.47
N GLY A 360 7.69 -17.35 -2.73
CA GLY A 360 8.38 -16.13 -2.30
C GLY A 360 8.45 -15.03 -3.36
N GLY A 361 7.77 -15.17 -4.50
CA GLY A 361 7.68 -14.14 -5.54
C GLY A 361 8.94 -14.02 -6.40
N ARG A 362 9.77 -15.07 -6.43
CA ARG A 362 11.00 -15.10 -7.24
C ARG A 362 10.68 -15.50 -8.68
N VAL A 363 11.38 -14.89 -9.63
CA VAL A 363 11.25 -15.22 -11.05
C VAL A 363 11.98 -16.53 -11.33
N LEU A 364 11.25 -17.47 -11.92
CA LEU A 364 11.75 -18.78 -12.36
C LEU A 364 12.06 -18.69 -13.86
N ASP A 365 13.33 -18.79 -14.22
CA ASP A 365 13.75 -18.95 -15.61
C ASP A 365 14.51 -20.27 -15.77
N VAL A 366 13.81 -21.28 -16.28
CA VAL A 366 14.34 -22.63 -16.46
C VAL A 366 15.51 -22.64 -17.47
N SER A 367 15.58 -21.66 -18.39
CA SER A 367 16.65 -21.60 -19.38
C SER A 367 18.00 -21.22 -18.77
N LEU A 368 17.99 -20.56 -17.61
CA LEU A 368 19.18 -20.16 -16.87
C LEU A 368 19.59 -21.20 -15.79
N ALA A 369 18.93 -22.35 -15.77
CA ALA A 369 19.20 -23.43 -14.83
C ALA A 369 20.65 -23.95 -14.92
N GLY A 370 21.45 -23.78 -13.86
CA GLY A 370 22.85 -24.21 -13.82
C GLY A 370 23.81 -23.40 -14.72
N LYS A 371 23.35 -22.28 -15.28
CA LYS A 371 24.14 -21.41 -16.15
C LYS A 371 24.89 -20.35 -15.35
N TRP A 372 25.94 -19.84 -15.98
CA TRP A 372 26.80 -18.76 -15.46
C TRP A 372 26.59 -17.51 -16.31
N ILE A 373 26.34 -16.39 -15.65
CA ILE A 373 26.05 -15.10 -16.29
C ILE A 373 27.07 -14.04 -15.88
N SER A 374 27.34 -13.08 -16.76
CA SER A 374 28.19 -11.94 -16.40
C SER A 374 27.36 -10.91 -15.63
N PRO A 375 27.82 -10.41 -14.47
CA PRO A 375 27.13 -9.33 -13.74
C PRO A 375 26.97 -8.05 -14.57
N MET A 376 27.88 -7.83 -15.52
CA MET A 376 27.94 -6.62 -16.36
C MET A 376 27.38 -6.82 -17.77
N HIS A 377 27.29 -8.06 -18.25
CA HIS A 377 26.80 -8.42 -19.58
C HIS A 377 25.86 -9.63 -19.47
N PRO A 378 24.65 -9.45 -18.93
CA PRO A 378 23.75 -10.56 -18.61
C PRO A 378 23.33 -11.41 -19.82
N GLU A 379 23.48 -10.88 -21.03
CA GLU A 379 23.32 -11.61 -22.30
C GLU A 379 24.37 -12.72 -22.50
N ILE A 380 25.50 -12.65 -21.81
CA ILE A 380 26.55 -13.66 -21.85
C ILE A 380 26.21 -14.75 -20.84
N VAL A 381 25.62 -15.84 -21.34
CA VAL A 381 25.24 -17.03 -20.58
C VAL A 381 26.13 -18.20 -21.00
N LYS A 382 26.82 -18.83 -20.05
CA LYS A 382 27.69 -20.00 -20.29
C LYS A 382 27.29 -21.19 -19.43
N ASP A 383 27.71 -22.38 -19.84
CA ASP A 383 27.42 -23.64 -19.14
C ASP A 383 28.27 -23.88 -17.89
N GLY A 384 29.38 -23.16 -17.74
CA GLY A 384 30.34 -23.38 -16.67
C GLY A 384 30.98 -22.08 -16.16
N PRO A 385 31.70 -22.16 -15.03
CA PRO A 385 32.47 -21.04 -14.50
C PRO A 385 33.49 -20.58 -15.55
N GLY A 386 33.76 -19.29 -15.58
CA GLY A 386 34.70 -18.71 -16.53
C GLY A 386 34.66 -17.19 -16.49
N PHE A 387 35.14 -16.56 -17.56
CA PHE A 387 35.16 -15.11 -17.70
C PHE A 387 34.21 -14.68 -18.83
N CYS A 388 33.68 -13.46 -18.68
CA CYS A 388 32.86 -12.81 -19.69
C CYS A 388 33.71 -12.46 -20.92
N ASP A 389 33.21 -12.75 -22.13
CA ASP A 389 33.93 -12.49 -23.39
C ASP A 389 34.03 -11.00 -23.73
N VAL A 390 33.21 -10.16 -23.09
CA VAL A 390 33.15 -8.71 -23.34
C VAL A 390 34.03 -7.94 -22.35
N CYS A 391 33.89 -8.19 -21.05
CA CYS A 391 34.64 -7.43 -20.02
C CYS A 391 35.71 -8.21 -19.26
N GLY A 392 35.84 -9.52 -19.48
CA GLY A 392 36.83 -10.34 -18.77
C GLY A 392 36.56 -10.55 -17.27
N MET A 393 35.42 -10.10 -16.73
CA MET A 393 35.05 -10.36 -15.32
C MET A 393 34.63 -11.82 -15.11
N PRO A 394 34.84 -12.38 -13.90
CA PRO A 394 34.38 -13.72 -13.58
C PRO A 394 32.85 -13.80 -13.66
N LEU A 395 32.36 -14.82 -14.34
CA LEU A 395 30.94 -15.12 -14.39
C LEU A 395 30.45 -15.56 -13.01
N VAL A 396 29.20 -15.22 -12.69
CA VAL A 396 28.52 -15.65 -11.48
C VAL A 396 27.41 -16.62 -11.82
N LYS A 397 27.11 -17.52 -10.91
CA LYS A 397 25.95 -18.41 -11.01
C LYS A 397 24.66 -17.60 -11.13
N ALA A 398 23.79 -17.93 -12.09
CA ALA A 398 22.50 -17.25 -12.27
C ALA A 398 21.67 -17.22 -10.96
N GLU A 399 21.79 -18.25 -10.12
CA GLU A 399 21.20 -18.32 -8.77
C GLU A 399 21.49 -17.07 -7.92
N SER A 400 22.76 -16.64 -7.91
CA SER A 400 23.24 -15.54 -7.08
C SER A 400 22.75 -14.18 -7.56
N ALA A 401 22.30 -14.09 -8.82
CA ALA A 401 21.75 -12.88 -9.42
C ALA A 401 20.22 -12.77 -9.26
N GLY A 402 19.59 -13.65 -8.47
CA GLY A 402 18.17 -13.57 -8.11
C GLY A 402 17.21 -14.33 -9.03
N TYR A 403 17.73 -15.21 -9.90
CA TYR A 403 16.93 -16.17 -10.66
C TYR A 403 16.80 -17.48 -9.88
N VAL A 404 15.61 -18.10 -9.92
CA VAL A 404 15.45 -19.49 -9.45
C VAL A 404 15.78 -20.40 -10.63
N THR A 405 16.76 -21.27 -10.43
CA THR A 405 17.40 -22.12 -11.46
C THR A 405 17.20 -23.62 -11.22
N ALA A 406 16.67 -24.01 -10.05
CA ALA A 406 16.48 -25.41 -9.74
C ALA A 406 15.42 -26.03 -10.68
N LYS A 407 15.57 -27.32 -10.99
CA LYS A 407 14.45 -28.10 -11.55
C LYS A 407 13.28 -27.88 -10.59
N PRO A 408 12.18 -27.23 -11.02
CA PRO A 408 11.13 -26.81 -10.11
C PRO A 408 10.63 -28.04 -9.35
N THR A 409 10.79 -28.01 -8.03
CA THR A 409 10.24 -29.06 -7.16
C THR A 409 8.77 -28.74 -6.86
N GLU A 410 8.01 -29.73 -6.40
CA GLU A 410 6.63 -29.50 -5.95
C GLU A 410 6.57 -28.49 -4.78
N GLU A 411 7.64 -28.41 -3.98
CA GLU A 411 7.76 -27.48 -2.84
C GLU A 411 7.91 -26.02 -3.28
N ASP A 412 8.47 -25.77 -4.47
CA ASP A 412 8.66 -24.42 -5.02
C ASP A 412 7.37 -23.80 -5.56
N LYS A 413 6.30 -24.60 -5.73
CA LYS A 413 5.02 -24.12 -6.25
C LYS A 413 4.33 -23.25 -5.18
N PRO A 414 4.13 -21.94 -5.44
CA PRO A 414 3.36 -21.11 -4.53
C PRO A 414 1.91 -21.57 -4.48
N LEU A 415 1.29 -21.40 -3.32
CA LEU A 415 -0.15 -21.49 -3.17
C LEU A 415 -0.77 -20.28 -3.88
N VAL A 416 -1.77 -20.50 -4.74
CA VAL A 416 -2.40 -19.41 -5.49
C VAL A 416 -3.93 -19.47 -5.44
N ILE A 417 -4.53 -18.30 -5.60
CA ILE A 417 -5.97 -18.14 -5.82
C ILE A 417 -6.23 -17.21 -7.01
N PRO A 418 -7.36 -17.37 -7.72
CA PRO A 418 -7.77 -16.42 -8.75
C PRO A 418 -7.89 -15.01 -8.17
N VAL A 419 -7.48 -13.99 -8.95
CA VAL A 419 -7.59 -12.57 -8.54
C VAL A 419 -9.01 -12.20 -8.14
N SER A 420 -10.02 -12.76 -8.82
CA SER A 420 -11.43 -12.49 -8.54
C SER A 420 -11.92 -13.01 -7.19
N ALA A 421 -11.19 -13.93 -6.55
CA ALA A 421 -11.58 -14.51 -5.26
C ALA A 421 -11.26 -13.59 -4.07
N ALA A 422 -10.22 -12.77 -4.18
CA ALA A 422 -9.78 -11.88 -3.11
C ALA A 422 -10.50 -10.52 -3.16
N LEU A 423 -11.08 -10.11 -2.05
CA LEU A 423 -11.54 -8.75 -1.79
C LEU A 423 -10.42 -7.99 -1.07
N VAL A 424 -9.77 -7.06 -1.75
CA VAL A 424 -8.63 -6.29 -1.22
C VAL A 424 -9.08 -4.90 -0.80
N THR A 425 -8.79 -4.51 0.44
CA THR A 425 -9.04 -3.16 0.97
C THR A 425 -7.85 -2.62 1.73
N GLY A 426 -7.21 -1.59 1.17
CA GLY A 426 -5.98 -1.04 1.73
C GLY A 426 -4.92 -2.14 1.83
N THR A 427 -4.56 -2.51 3.05
CA THR A 427 -3.58 -3.56 3.36
C THR A 427 -4.20 -4.95 3.60
N ARG A 428 -5.52 -5.06 3.70
CA ARG A 428 -6.21 -6.29 4.09
C ARG A 428 -6.76 -7.01 2.86
N ALA A 429 -6.74 -8.34 2.90
CA ALA A 429 -7.37 -9.18 1.87
C ALA A 429 -8.29 -10.20 2.52
N ILE A 430 -9.54 -10.25 2.07
CA ILE A 430 -10.55 -11.19 2.56
C ILE A 430 -10.95 -12.14 1.43
N VAL A 431 -11.06 -13.43 1.76
CA VAL A 431 -11.55 -14.49 0.87
C VAL A 431 -12.65 -15.26 1.57
N TYR A 432 -13.60 -15.77 0.80
CA TYR A 432 -14.67 -16.63 1.32
C TYR A 432 -14.39 -18.08 0.97
N VAL A 433 -14.19 -18.92 1.99
CA VAL A 433 -13.87 -20.36 1.86
C VAL A 433 -15.14 -21.18 2.05
N GLU A 434 -15.46 -22.06 1.11
CA GLU A 434 -16.57 -23.00 1.18
C GLU A 434 -16.30 -24.05 2.27
N LYS A 435 -17.26 -24.27 3.16
CA LYS A 435 -17.18 -25.29 4.21
C LYS A 435 -17.73 -26.62 3.68
N PRO A 436 -16.89 -27.64 3.45
CA PRO A 436 -17.37 -28.93 2.98
C PRO A 436 -18.20 -29.62 4.07
N GLY A 437 -19.25 -30.35 3.66
CA GLY A 437 -20.06 -31.17 4.56
C GLY A 437 -21.10 -30.41 5.40
N ALA A 438 -21.38 -29.14 5.10
CA ALA A 438 -22.50 -28.41 5.70
C ALA A 438 -23.83 -28.80 5.03
N ASP A 439 -24.92 -28.88 5.82
CA ASP A 439 -26.27 -29.23 5.34
C ASP A 439 -26.84 -28.24 4.31
N LYS A 440 -26.30 -27.02 4.31
CA LYS A 440 -26.64 -25.93 3.40
C LYS A 440 -25.36 -25.29 2.87
N PRO A 441 -25.40 -24.62 1.69
CA PRO A 441 -24.30 -23.78 1.24
C PRO A 441 -23.79 -22.82 2.31
N THR A 442 -22.60 -23.09 2.82
CA THR A 442 -21.96 -22.31 3.87
C THR A 442 -20.57 -21.89 3.44
N VAL A 443 -20.27 -20.60 3.60
CA VAL A 443 -18.96 -20.01 3.34
C VAL A 443 -18.49 -19.26 4.58
N GLU A 444 -17.17 -19.28 4.81
CA GLU A 444 -16.50 -18.58 5.90
C GLU A 444 -15.55 -17.53 5.33
N GLY A 445 -15.71 -16.27 5.72
CA GLY A 445 -14.78 -15.22 5.42
C GLY A 445 -13.49 -15.36 6.23
N ARG A 446 -12.34 -15.39 5.56
CA ARG A 446 -11.01 -15.39 6.17
C ARG A 446 -10.20 -14.22 5.65
N GLU A 447 -9.50 -13.58 6.55
CA GLU A 447 -8.48 -12.59 6.24
C GLU A 447 -7.15 -13.28 6.01
N ILE A 448 -6.52 -13.02 4.86
CA ILE A 448 -5.35 -13.75 4.38
C ILE A 448 -4.23 -12.78 4.02
N VAL A 449 -2.99 -13.28 4.03
CA VAL A 449 -1.83 -12.51 3.57
C VAL A 449 -1.56 -12.86 2.12
N LEU A 450 -1.77 -11.89 1.23
CA LEU A 450 -1.46 -12.03 -0.17
C LEU A 450 0.00 -11.67 -0.46
N GLY A 451 0.55 -12.38 -1.44
CA GLY A 451 1.77 -12.02 -2.12
C GLY A 451 1.49 -11.21 -3.38
N PRO A 452 2.54 -10.95 -4.17
CA PRO A 452 2.42 -10.16 -5.39
C PRO A 452 1.53 -10.87 -6.44
N ARG A 453 0.84 -10.08 -7.27
CA ARG A 453 -0.07 -10.58 -8.31
C ARG A 453 0.70 -11.11 -9.52
N ALA A 454 0.52 -12.38 -9.85
CA ALA A 454 1.11 -13.00 -11.03
C ALA A 454 0.01 -13.31 -12.06
N GLY A 455 -0.20 -12.38 -13.00
CA GLY A 455 -1.19 -12.52 -14.06
C GLY A 455 -2.63 -12.57 -13.51
N GLY A 456 -3.30 -13.71 -13.73
CA GLY A 456 -4.67 -13.98 -13.26
C GLY A 456 -4.79 -14.44 -11.81
N TYR A 457 -3.66 -14.57 -11.10
CA TYR A 457 -3.61 -15.15 -9.75
C TYR A 457 -2.92 -14.24 -8.73
N TYR A 458 -3.35 -14.32 -7.48
CA TYR A 458 -2.55 -13.88 -6.35
C TYR A 458 -1.79 -15.05 -5.74
N LEU A 459 -0.53 -14.82 -5.38
CA LEU A 459 0.18 -15.71 -4.48
C LEU A 459 -0.44 -15.59 -3.08
N VAL A 460 -0.64 -16.69 -2.38
CA VAL A 460 -1.10 -16.71 -1.00
C VAL A 460 0.09 -17.05 -0.12
N ARG A 461 0.44 -16.15 0.80
CA ARG A 461 1.56 -16.36 1.73
C ARG A 461 1.09 -17.00 3.04
N HIS A 462 -0.10 -16.65 3.51
CA HIS A 462 -0.68 -17.18 4.75
C HIS A 462 -2.22 -17.11 4.74
N GLY A 463 -2.88 -18.05 5.44
CA GLY A 463 -4.33 -18.01 5.73
C GLY A 463 -5.21 -18.98 4.93
N LEU A 464 -4.66 -19.73 3.97
CA LEU A 464 -5.37 -20.78 3.22
C LEU A 464 -4.53 -22.07 3.15
N ALA A 465 -5.21 -23.18 2.93
CA ALA A 465 -4.61 -24.47 2.66
C ALA A 465 -4.90 -24.95 1.23
N GLU A 466 -4.03 -25.81 0.70
CA GLU A 466 -4.25 -26.46 -0.60
C GLU A 466 -5.47 -27.38 -0.55
N GLY A 467 -6.25 -27.39 -1.63
CA GLY A 467 -7.49 -28.15 -1.74
C GLY A 467 -8.73 -27.44 -1.18
N GLU A 468 -8.58 -26.36 -0.42
CA GLU A 468 -9.73 -25.52 -0.03
C GLU A 468 -10.40 -24.91 -1.26
N ARG A 469 -11.69 -24.58 -1.17
CA ARG A 469 -12.43 -23.95 -2.27
C ARG A 469 -12.79 -22.53 -1.89
N VAL A 470 -12.33 -21.55 -2.67
CA VAL A 470 -12.59 -20.12 -2.45
C VAL A 470 -13.62 -19.61 -3.43
N VAL A 471 -14.50 -18.71 -2.99
CA VAL A 471 -15.51 -18.07 -3.86
C VAL A 471 -14.82 -17.13 -4.84
N ALA A 472 -14.83 -17.48 -6.12
CA ALA A 472 -14.24 -16.70 -7.21
C ALA A 472 -15.22 -15.73 -7.86
N ARG A 473 -16.53 -15.95 -7.71
CA ARG A 473 -17.61 -15.04 -8.16
C ARG A 473 -18.70 -14.95 -7.10
N GLY A 474 -19.27 -13.76 -6.90
CA GLY A 474 -20.32 -13.53 -5.90
C GLY A 474 -19.81 -13.19 -4.49
N ASN A 475 -18.49 -13.09 -4.29
CA ASN A 475 -17.85 -12.68 -3.02
C ASN A 475 -18.35 -11.32 -2.50
N PHE A 476 -18.51 -10.31 -3.35
CA PHE A 476 -19.05 -9.00 -2.93
C PHE A 476 -20.49 -9.09 -2.41
N LYS A 477 -21.32 -9.96 -3.00
CA LYS A 477 -22.71 -10.17 -2.54
C LYS A 477 -22.75 -10.86 -1.18
N ILE A 478 -21.84 -11.81 -0.94
CA ILE A 478 -21.67 -12.47 0.37
C ILE A 478 -21.22 -11.44 1.41
N ASP A 479 -20.22 -10.62 1.08
CA ASP A 479 -19.71 -9.57 1.98
C ASP A 479 -20.79 -8.55 2.33
N SER A 480 -21.56 -8.10 1.34
CA SER A 480 -22.71 -7.21 1.52
C SER A 480 -23.78 -7.84 2.42
N ALA A 481 -24.06 -9.14 2.26
CA ALA A 481 -25.01 -9.85 3.10
C ALA A 481 -24.53 -9.95 4.56
N LEU A 482 -23.24 -10.23 4.79
CA LEU A 482 -22.65 -10.22 6.13
C LEU A 482 -22.72 -8.83 6.77
N GLN A 483 -22.44 -7.78 5.99
CA GLN A 483 -22.55 -6.40 6.46
C GLN A 483 -24.00 -6.04 6.85
N ILE A 484 -25.00 -6.46 6.08
CA ILE A 484 -26.43 -6.27 6.41
C ILE A 484 -26.80 -7.04 7.69
N GLN A 485 -26.22 -8.22 7.90
CA GLN A 485 -26.36 -9.00 9.14
C GLN A 485 -25.52 -8.42 10.30
N ALA A 486 -24.88 -7.26 10.10
CA ALA A 486 -23.99 -6.62 11.06
C ALA A 486 -22.86 -7.55 11.56
N LYS A 487 -22.46 -8.53 10.75
CA LYS A 487 -21.30 -9.40 10.98
C LYS A 487 -20.03 -8.71 10.46
N PRO A 488 -18.85 -9.10 10.96
CA PRO A 488 -17.58 -8.70 10.38
C PRO A 488 -17.56 -8.83 8.85
N SER A 489 -17.22 -7.74 8.17
CA SER A 489 -17.11 -7.66 6.71
C SER A 489 -15.89 -6.84 6.31
N MET A 490 -15.69 -6.66 5.01
CA MET A 490 -14.64 -5.81 4.48
C MET A 490 -14.73 -4.35 4.97
N MET A 491 -15.93 -3.75 4.99
CA MET A 491 -16.14 -2.35 5.42
C MET A 491 -16.32 -2.20 6.94
N THR A 492 -16.79 -3.24 7.63
CA THR A 492 -16.97 -3.24 9.10
C THR A 492 -16.17 -4.38 9.72
N PRO A 493 -14.87 -4.19 10.03
CA PRO A 493 -13.98 -5.26 10.48
C PRO A 493 -14.48 -5.94 11.75
N ASP A 494 -15.00 -5.19 12.71
CA ASP A 494 -15.45 -5.73 14.00
C ASP A 494 -16.95 -6.10 14.01
N GLY A 495 -17.62 -5.97 12.85
CA GLY A 495 -19.07 -6.09 12.72
C GLY A 495 -19.83 -4.90 13.33
N GLY A 496 -21.10 -4.77 12.98
CA GLY A 496 -21.94 -3.67 13.48
C GLY A 496 -22.37 -3.92 14.92
N GLY A 497 -21.49 -3.72 15.90
CA GLY A 497 -21.79 -4.00 17.31
C GLY A 497 -20.80 -3.45 18.34
N GLY A 498 -19.89 -2.55 17.97
CA GLY A 498 -19.11 -1.79 18.93
C GLY A 498 -19.96 -0.68 19.55
N SER A 499 -20.44 -0.88 20.78
CA SER A 499 -21.11 0.17 21.55
C SER A 499 -20.10 1.23 22.01
N SER A 500 -19.94 2.29 21.23
CA SER A 500 -19.85 3.64 21.80
C SER A 500 -21.28 4.19 21.83
N GLY A 501 -22.03 3.80 22.86
CA GLY A 501 -23.41 4.25 23.06
C GLY A 501 -23.45 5.74 23.34
N HIS A 502 -24.00 6.53 22.43
CA HIS A 502 -24.40 7.90 22.68
C HIS A 502 -25.76 7.90 23.38
N ASP A 503 -25.81 8.48 24.58
CA ASP A 503 -27.04 8.76 25.31
C ASP A 503 -27.55 10.14 24.87
N HIS A 504 -28.74 10.18 24.28
CA HIS A 504 -29.46 11.41 23.99
C HIS A 504 -30.78 11.42 24.75
N GLY A 505 -30.96 12.46 25.57
CA GLY A 505 -32.29 12.90 26.02
C GLY A 505 -32.55 12.66 27.50
N GLY A 506 -32.60 13.76 28.24
CA GLY A 506 -32.97 13.80 29.64
C GLY A 506 -34.38 13.26 29.88
N GLY A 507 -34.46 12.28 30.77
CA GLY A 507 -35.69 11.80 31.39
C GLY A 507 -35.31 11.11 32.69
N ALA A 508 -35.74 11.66 33.81
CA ALA A 508 -35.45 11.13 35.14
C ALA A 508 -35.84 9.63 35.23
N LYS A 509 -34.87 8.79 35.61
CA LYS A 509 -35.09 7.36 35.85
C LYS A 509 -35.55 7.18 37.31
N PRO A 510 -36.67 6.49 37.60
CA PRO A 510 -36.97 6.05 38.95
C PRO A 510 -35.98 4.95 39.35
N ALA A 511 -35.59 4.97 40.63
CA ALA A 511 -34.73 3.96 41.23
C ALA A 511 -35.38 2.56 41.11
N ALA A 512 -34.75 1.66 40.37
CA ALA A 512 -35.08 0.24 40.32
C ALA A 512 -33.95 -0.54 40.99
N ALA A 513 -34.36 -1.51 41.79
CA ALA A 513 -33.56 -2.31 42.71
C ALA A 513 -32.40 -3.07 42.03
N ALA A 514 -31.39 -3.35 42.82
CA ALA A 514 -30.21 -4.12 42.48
C ALA A 514 -30.58 -5.59 42.20
N ASP A 515 -30.74 -5.93 40.93
CA ASP A 515 -30.60 -7.32 40.46
C ASP A 515 -29.15 -7.54 40.03
N THR A 516 -28.51 -8.51 40.67
CA THR A 516 -27.15 -8.97 40.39
C THR A 516 -27.10 -9.57 38.98
N PRO A 517 -26.13 -9.24 38.11
CA PRO A 517 -26.03 -9.87 36.80
C PRO A 517 -25.60 -11.34 36.98
N ALA A 518 -26.41 -12.26 36.48
CA ALA A 518 -26.09 -13.68 36.39
C ALA A 518 -24.75 -13.87 35.66
N ALA A 519 -23.85 -14.64 36.27
CA ALA A 519 -22.53 -14.95 35.72
C ALA A 519 -22.65 -15.67 34.37
N GLY A 520 -22.16 -15.04 33.31
CA GLY A 520 -21.83 -15.74 32.06
C GLY A 520 -20.76 -16.82 32.30
N PRO A 521 -20.58 -17.78 31.38
CA PRO A 521 -19.64 -18.88 31.56
C PRO A 521 -18.23 -18.34 31.86
N LYS A 522 -17.67 -18.71 33.01
CA LYS A 522 -16.29 -18.37 33.39
C LYS A 522 -15.35 -19.00 32.36
N LEU A 523 -14.53 -18.17 31.72
CA LEU A 523 -13.51 -18.64 30.77
C LEU A 523 -12.52 -19.58 31.48
N PRO A 524 -12.03 -20.64 30.83
CA PRO A 524 -11.03 -21.53 31.41
C PRO A 524 -9.75 -20.79 31.81
N THR A 525 -9.23 -21.04 33.01
CA THR A 525 -8.01 -20.39 33.52
C THR A 525 -6.79 -20.65 32.63
N LEU A 526 -6.67 -21.88 32.10
CA LEU A 526 -5.61 -22.26 31.18
C LEU A 526 -5.66 -21.44 29.88
N PHE A 527 -6.85 -21.19 29.34
CA PHE A 527 -7.02 -20.34 28.18
C PHE A 527 -6.59 -18.90 28.48
N LEU A 528 -7.05 -18.30 29.59
CA LEU A 528 -6.65 -16.94 29.97
C LEU A 528 -5.12 -16.81 30.14
N GLN A 529 -4.47 -17.81 30.72
CA GLN A 529 -3.01 -17.84 30.85
C GLN A 529 -2.32 -17.92 29.47
N GLN A 530 -2.82 -18.74 28.56
CA GLN A 530 -2.28 -18.86 27.19
C GLN A 530 -2.47 -17.56 26.40
N VAL A 531 -3.63 -16.90 26.50
CA VAL A 531 -3.87 -15.60 25.85
C VAL A 531 -2.97 -14.52 26.46
N GLN A 532 -2.71 -14.54 27.77
CA GLN A 532 -1.74 -13.64 28.40
C GLN A 532 -0.32 -13.85 27.84
N MET A 533 0.07 -15.09 27.55
CA MET A 533 1.34 -15.39 26.89
C MET A 533 1.39 -14.78 25.48
N VAL A 534 0.30 -14.87 24.70
CA VAL A 534 0.19 -14.23 23.38
C VAL A 534 0.33 -12.71 23.48
N VAL A 535 -0.34 -12.07 24.45
CA VAL A 535 -0.20 -10.63 24.70
C VAL A 535 1.24 -10.26 25.06
N SER A 536 1.91 -11.07 25.89
CA SER A 536 3.31 -10.84 26.27
C SER A 536 4.27 -10.98 25.07
N ALA A 537 4.04 -11.96 24.19
CA ALA A 537 4.81 -12.15 22.97
C ALA A 537 4.56 -10.99 21.98
N ALA A 538 3.33 -10.51 21.87
CA ALA A 538 2.98 -9.37 21.04
C ALA A 538 3.65 -8.08 21.53
N ARG A 539 3.76 -7.88 22.85
CA ARG A 539 4.51 -6.77 23.43
C ARG A 539 6.00 -6.84 23.06
N LYS A 540 6.63 -8.01 23.23
CA LYS A 540 8.03 -8.23 22.85
C LYS A 540 8.26 -7.98 21.36
N ALA A 541 7.35 -8.41 20.49
CA ALA A 541 7.43 -8.14 19.05
C ALA A 541 7.35 -6.63 18.75
N ASN A 542 6.44 -5.90 19.40
CA ASN A 542 6.34 -4.44 19.28
C ASN A 542 7.58 -3.70 19.80
N GLU A 543 8.16 -4.15 20.91
CA GLU A 543 9.42 -3.60 21.46
C GLU A 543 10.63 -3.91 20.58
N ALA A 544 10.67 -5.08 19.95
CA ALA A 544 11.73 -5.43 19.01
C ALA A 544 11.60 -4.59 17.72
N ALA A 545 10.37 -4.34 17.25
CA ALA A 545 10.09 -3.51 16.09
C ALA A 545 10.47 -2.03 16.23
N SER A 546 10.56 -1.52 17.47
CA SER A 546 11.02 -0.14 17.73
C SER A 546 12.54 -0.01 17.78
N LYS A 547 13.28 -1.13 17.79
CA LYS A 547 14.74 -1.18 17.71
C LYS A 547 15.18 -1.28 16.26
N ASP A 548 16.38 -0.79 15.95
CA ASP A 548 16.97 -0.89 14.61
C ASP A 548 17.63 -2.26 14.34
N ASP A 549 17.01 -3.35 14.80
CA ASP A 549 17.47 -4.72 14.59
C ASP A 549 16.39 -5.56 13.91
N LEU A 550 16.53 -5.71 12.58
CA LEU A 550 15.59 -6.47 11.75
C LEU A 550 15.53 -7.95 12.14
N ARG A 551 16.67 -8.56 12.51
CA ARG A 551 16.70 -9.99 12.82
C ARG A 551 15.99 -10.26 14.15
N ALA A 552 16.33 -9.49 15.18
CA ALA A 552 15.67 -9.61 16.49
C ALA A 552 14.17 -9.36 16.39
N ALA A 553 13.73 -8.40 15.57
CA ALA A 553 12.31 -8.19 15.32
C ALA A 553 11.64 -9.41 14.67
N ARG A 554 12.21 -9.95 13.59
CA ARG A 554 11.68 -11.14 12.91
C ARG A 554 11.58 -12.36 13.85
N ASP A 555 12.59 -12.56 14.69
CA ASP A 555 12.61 -13.64 15.68
C ASP A 555 11.50 -13.44 16.74
N ALA A 556 11.25 -12.20 17.18
CA ALA A 556 10.17 -11.90 18.12
C ALA A 556 8.77 -12.11 17.51
N PHE A 557 8.57 -11.76 16.24
CA PHE A 557 7.33 -12.06 15.51
C PHE A 557 7.14 -13.57 15.25
N ALA A 558 8.23 -14.32 15.03
CA ALA A 558 8.18 -15.77 14.94
C ALA A 558 7.73 -16.40 16.28
N ALA A 559 8.26 -15.93 17.41
CA ALA A 559 7.85 -16.37 18.74
C ALA A 559 6.37 -16.03 19.04
N LEU A 560 5.87 -14.90 18.54
CA LEU A 560 4.44 -14.57 18.62
C LEU A 560 3.60 -15.58 17.83
N ALA A 561 4.00 -15.96 16.61
CA ALA A 561 3.28 -16.95 15.82
C ALA A 561 3.17 -18.30 16.56
N GLU A 562 4.25 -18.74 17.20
CA GLU A 562 4.25 -19.96 18.03
C GLU A 562 3.31 -19.84 19.23
N ALA A 563 3.32 -18.69 19.92
CA ALA A 563 2.44 -18.45 21.06
C ALA A 563 0.95 -18.50 20.68
N ILE A 564 0.58 -17.96 19.51
CA ILE A 564 -0.80 -18.00 18.99
C ILE A 564 -1.23 -19.44 18.70
N GLN A 565 -0.35 -20.24 18.08
CA GLN A 565 -0.63 -21.64 17.74
C GLN A 565 -0.74 -22.55 18.98
N ALA A 566 -0.07 -22.18 20.08
CA ALA A 566 -0.07 -22.96 21.32
C ALA A 566 -1.35 -22.86 22.16
N VAL A 567 -2.29 -21.97 21.80
CA VAL A 567 -3.53 -21.76 22.56
C VAL A 567 -4.51 -22.92 22.34
N ASP A 568 -4.98 -23.54 23.43
CA ASP A 568 -5.92 -24.65 23.35
C ASP A 568 -7.36 -24.15 23.12
N MET A 569 -7.90 -24.51 21.96
CA MET A 569 -9.25 -24.13 21.55
C MET A 569 -10.33 -25.12 22.00
N LYS A 570 -9.95 -26.33 22.45
CA LYS A 570 -10.91 -27.41 22.75
C LYS A 570 -11.82 -27.07 23.92
N SER A 571 -11.35 -26.23 24.84
CA SER A 571 -12.11 -25.78 26.01
C SER A 571 -13.04 -24.59 25.74
N LEU A 572 -13.01 -24.01 24.53
CA LEU A 572 -13.86 -22.87 24.18
C LEU A 572 -15.07 -23.35 23.37
N THR A 573 -16.26 -22.91 23.77
CA THR A 573 -17.51 -23.16 23.04
C THR A 573 -18.29 -21.86 22.85
N GLY A 574 -19.06 -21.75 21.77
CA GLY A 574 -19.94 -20.60 21.53
C GLY A 574 -19.17 -19.31 21.22
N HIS A 575 -19.63 -18.19 21.76
CA HIS A 575 -19.10 -16.86 21.40
C HIS A 575 -17.59 -16.66 21.67
N PRO A 576 -17.02 -17.09 22.82
CA PRO A 576 -15.58 -16.98 23.06
C PRO A 576 -14.71 -17.74 22.04
N HIS A 577 -15.18 -18.91 21.58
CA HIS A 577 -14.49 -19.69 20.55
C HIS A 577 -14.44 -18.92 19.23
N MET A 578 -15.58 -18.39 18.79
CA MET A 578 -15.67 -17.59 17.56
C MET A 578 -14.80 -16.33 17.65
N MET A 579 -14.74 -15.67 18.81
CA MET A 579 -13.91 -14.49 19.07
C MET A 579 -12.42 -14.81 18.98
N TRP A 580 -12.01 -15.92 19.57
CA TRP A 580 -10.63 -16.36 19.47
C TRP A 580 -10.24 -16.68 18.03
N MET A 581 -11.08 -17.39 17.26
CA MET A 581 -10.81 -17.70 15.85
C MET A 581 -10.56 -16.45 15.01
N GLU A 582 -11.37 -15.41 15.18
CA GLU A 582 -11.24 -14.15 14.43
C GLU A 582 -9.96 -13.39 14.82
N LEU A 583 -9.68 -13.25 16.12
CA LEU A 583 -8.54 -12.47 16.60
C LEU A 583 -7.21 -13.20 16.38
N SER A 584 -7.17 -14.52 16.58
CA SER A 584 -5.97 -15.33 16.31
C SER A 584 -5.59 -15.32 14.83
N MET A 585 -6.56 -15.28 13.92
CA MET A 585 -6.31 -15.11 12.49
C MET A 585 -5.63 -13.76 12.18
N ARG A 586 -6.17 -12.65 12.71
CA ARG A 586 -5.58 -11.31 12.51
C ARG A 586 -4.17 -11.21 13.09
N LEU A 587 -4.01 -11.66 14.33
CA LEU A 587 -2.71 -11.70 15.01
C LEU A 587 -1.73 -12.62 14.29
N GLY A 588 -2.20 -13.74 13.74
CA GLY A 588 -1.39 -14.65 12.94
C GLY A 588 -0.90 -14.01 11.64
N ASN A 589 -1.73 -13.20 10.99
CA ASN A 589 -1.32 -12.42 9.82
C ASN A 589 -0.25 -11.38 10.19
N ASP A 590 -0.44 -10.62 11.27
CA ASP A 590 0.56 -9.66 11.77
C ASP A 590 1.89 -10.36 12.13
N ALA A 591 1.80 -11.52 12.79
CA ALA A 591 2.94 -12.36 13.16
C ALA A 591 3.71 -12.85 11.92
N PHE A 592 2.98 -13.30 10.90
CA PHE A 592 3.55 -13.74 9.64
C PHE A 592 4.23 -12.57 8.89
N GLU A 593 3.56 -11.43 8.76
CA GLU A 593 4.11 -10.25 8.08
C GLU A 593 5.38 -9.73 8.75
N GLY A 594 5.38 -9.63 10.09
CA GLY A 594 6.55 -9.20 10.84
C GLY A 594 7.72 -10.21 10.78
N LYS A 595 7.43 -11.52 10.80
CA LYS A 595 8.43 -12.59 10.63
C LYS A 595 9.08 -12.56 9.25
N GLU A 596 8.32 -12.20 8.22
CA GLU A 596 8.74 -12.25 6.83
C GLU A 596 9.25 -10.91 6.27
N ALA A 597 9.26 -9.87 7.09
CA ALA A 597 9.69 -8.54 6.70
C ALA A 597 11.14 -8.51 6.20
N LYS A 598 11.36 -7.80 5.09
CA LYS A 598 12.66 -7.57 4.46
C LYS A 598 13.30 -6.26 4.90
N THR A 599 12.49 -5.32 5.40
CA THR A 599 12.94 -3.98 5.83
C THR A 599 12.38 -3.63 7.20
N LEU A 600 13.03 -2.69 7.90
CA LEU A 600 12.54 -2.17 9.19
C LEU A 600 11.20 -1.44 9.04
N GLU A 601 10.92 -0.84 7.89
CA GLU A 601 9.61 -0.20 7.64
C GLU A 601 8.47 -1.22 7.58
N GLU A 602 8.69 -2.37 6.95
CA GLU A 602 7.72 -3.47 6.92
C GLU A 602 7.45 -4.00 8.34
N VAL A 603 8.50 -4.18 9.13
CA VAL A 603 8.40 -4.58 10.55
C VAL A 603 7.56 -3.57 11.34
N ARG A 604 7.84 -2.26 11.20
CA ARG A 604 7.10 -1.21 11.93
C ARG A 604 5.64 -1.14 11.53
N ARG A 605 5.32 -1.39 10.25
CA ARG A 605 3.94 -1.48 9.76
C ARG A 605 3.20 -2.66 10.39
N ALA A 606 3.81 -3.85 10.39
CA ALA A 606 3.25 -5.03 11.04
C ALA A 606 3.04 -4.81 12.54
N ALA A 607 3.98 -4.15 13.21
CA ALA A 607 3.87 -3.78 14.64
C ALA A 607 2.69 -2.84 14.92
N GLN A 608 2.44 -1.85 14.05
CA GLN A 608 1.29 -0.95 14.21
C GLN A 608 -0.05 -1.70 14.15
N SER A 609 -0.20 -2.61 13.19
CA SER A 609 -1.37 -3.50 13.07
C SER A 609 -1.50 -4.42 14.29
N LEU A 610 -0.39 -5.06 14.68
CA LEU A 610 -0.30 -5.92 15.86
C LEU A 610 -0.78 -5.20 17.13
N LYS A 611 -0.38 -3.94 17.34
CA LYS A 611 -0.80 -3.14 18.50
C LYS A 611 -2.32 -2.96 18.55
N ALA A 612 -2.97 -2.67 17.42
CA ALA A 612 -4.43 -2.51 17.34
C ALA A 612 -5.17 -3.84 17.58
N ASN A 613 -4.69 -4.93 16.98
CA ASN A 613 -5.28 -6.26 17.17
C ASN A 613 -5.07 -6.80 18.60
N THR A 614 -3.92 -6.50 19.22
CA THR A 614 -3.63 -6.86 20.61
C THR A 614 -4.54 -6.09 21.59
N ALA A 615 -4.78 -4.79 21.34
CA ALA A 615 -5.72 -4.01 22.16
C ALA A 615 -7.15 -4.55 22.06
N SER A 616 -7.57 -4.96 20.85
CA SER A 616 -8.87 -5.61 20.63
C SER A 616 -8.95 -6.95 21.37
N LEU A 617 -7.90 -7.77 21.32
CA LEU A 617 -7.81 -9.01 22.08
C LEU A 617 -7.95 -8.80 23.59
N GLN A 618 -7.24 -7.82 24.13
CA GLN A 618 -7.30 -7.48 25.56
C GLN A 618 -8.71 -7.05 26.00
N SER A 619 -9.34 -6.18 25.20
CA SER A 619 -10.70 -5.69 25.46
C SER A 619 -11.74 -6.82 25.43
N GLN A 620 -11.72 -7.67 24.39
CA GLN A 620 -12.74 -8.70 24.17
C GLN A 620 -12.70 -9.84 25.19
N PHE A 621 -11.51 -10.17 25.72
CA PHE A 621 -11.35 -11.23 26.73
C PHE A 621 -11.22 -10.70 28.17
N GLY A 622 -11.41 -9.39 28.38
CA GLY A 622 -11.33 -8.78 29.72
C GLY A 622 -9.95 -8.89 30.35
N LEU A 623 -8.90 -9.03 29.53
CA LEU A 623 -7.51 -9.02 29.97
C LEU A 623 -7.11 -7.55 30.13
N GLY A 624 -7.38 -6.99 31.31
CA GLY A 624 -7.00 -5.61 31.63
C GLY A 624 -5.53 -5.33 31.31
N HIS A 625 -5.23 -4.08 30.93
CA HIS A 625 -3.90 -3.59 30.56
C HIS A 625 -2.82 -4.00 31.58
N GLY A 626 -2.21 -5.16 31.32
CA GLY A 626 -1.01 -5.59 32.00
C GLY A 626 0.16 -4.78 31.49
N GLU A 627 0.71 -3.97 32.40
CA GLU A 627 1.91 -3.12 32.38
C GLU A 627 1.64 -1.60 32.29
N HIS A 628 1.87 -0.98 33.46
CA HIS A 628 1.66 0.41 33.87
C HIS A 628 0.21 0.87 34.10
N ALA A 629 -0.57 0.05 34.81
CA ALA A 629 -1.42 0.63 35.84
C ALA A 629 -0.59 0.70 37.13
N GLU A 630 0.01 1.87 37.40
CA GLU A 630 0.14 2.28 38.81
C GLU A 630 -1.23 2.10 39.46
N PRO A 631 -1.31 1.69 40.73
CA PRO A 631 -2.58 1.40 41.37
C PRO A 631 -3.53 2.59 41.18
N THR A 632 -4.65 2.37 40.49
CA THR A 632 -5.75 3.32 40.35
C THR A 632 -6.62 3.38 41.61
N THR A 633 -6.17 2.77 42.69
CA THR A 633 -6.42 3.34 44.00
C THR A 633 -5.49 4.53 44.13
N GLY A 634 -6.01 5.73 43.84
CA GLY A 634 -5.45 6.93 44.46
C GLY A 634 -5.23 6.68 45.95
N PRO A 635 -4.24 7.35 46.58
CA PRO A 635 -3.92 7.15 47.99
C PRO A 635 -5.22 7.07 48.80
N ALA A 636 -5.33 6.10 49.72
CA ALA A 636 -6.46 6.04 50.62
C ALA A 636 -6.66 7.44 51.23
N ALA A 637 -7.92 7.86 51.44
CA ALA A 637 -8.32 9.26 51.64
C ALA A 637 -7.59 10.05 52.76
N GLY A 638 -6.67 9.43 53.52
CA GLY A 638 -5.79 10.06 54.52
C GLY A 638 -4.31 10.24 54.16
N GLU A 639 -3.82 9.92 52.96
CA GLU A 639 -2.36 9.95 52.65
C GLU A 639 -1.83 11.26 52.01
N VAL A 640 -2.72 12.19 51.63
CA VAL A 640 -2.33 13.47 51.02
C VAL A 640 -2.84 14.62 51.89
N SER A 641 -1.93 15.46 52.38
CA SER A 641 -2.29 16.58 53.25
C SER A 641 -3.19 17.60 52.51
N GLU A 642 -4.09 18.25 53.23
CA GLU A 642 -4.92 19.34 52.66
C GLU A 642 -4.05 20.48 52.12
N SER A 643 -2.88 20.72 52.74
CA SER A 643 -1.90 21.70 52.25
C SER A 643 -1.33 21.32 50.88
N PHE A 644 -1.04 20.03 50.62
CA PHE A 644 -0.57 19.58 49.31
C PHE A 644 -1.67 19.65 48.25
N ARG A 645 -2.91 19.27 48.59
CA ARG A 645 -4.06 19.41 47.68
C ARG A 645 -4.32 20.88 47.28
N SER A 646 -4.20 21.80 48.23
CA SER A 646 -4.33 23.24 47.97
C SER A 646 -3.23 23.77 47.02
N GLN A 647 -1.99 23.29 47.17
CA GLN A 647 -0.90 23.65 46.27
C GLN A 647 -1.09 23.06 44.86
N LEU A 648 -1.58 21.82 44.75
CA LEU A 648 -1.95 21.23 43.45
C LEU A 648 -3.11 21.97 42.79
N GLN A 649 -4.06 22.50 43.55
CA GLN A 649 -5.14 23.30 43.00
C GLN A 649 -4.61 24.54 42.26
N ALA A 650 -3.59 25.21 42.80
CA ALA A 650 -2.94 26.33 42.13
C ALA A 650 -2.23 25.92 40.81
N VAL A 651 -1.73 24.68 40.74
CA VAL A 651 -1.19 24.09 39.50
C VAL A 651 -2.31 23.86 38.49
N TYR A 652 -3.43 23.27 38.90
CA TYR A 652 -4.60 23.07 38.04
C TYR A 652 -5.16 24.39 37.49
N ASP A 653 -5.24 25.42 38.32
CA ASP A 653 -5.74 26.73 37.93
C ASP A 653 -4.86 27.36 36.83
N GLY A 654 -3.54 27.28 36.95
CA GLY A 654 -2.61 27.75 35.91
C GLY A 654 -2.78 27.01 34.58
N TYR A 655 -3.03 25.69 34.63
CA TYR A 655 -3.34 24.90 33.44
C TYR A 655 -4.65 25.33 32.77
N PHE A 656 -5.71 25.57 33.54
CA PHE A 656 -6.99 26.00 32.98
C PHE A 656 -6.94 27.40 32.37
N VAL A 657 -6.16 28.31 32.94
CA VAL A 657 -5.90 29.63 32.32
C VAL A 657 -5.24 29.47 30.95
N ALA A 658 -4.23 28.60 30.83
CA ALA A 658 -3.59 28.32 29.55
C ALA A 658 -4.55 27.66 28.55
N ALA A 659 -5.29 26.63 28.96
CA ALA A 659 -6.25 25.92 28.12
C ALA A 659 -7.36 26.85 27.59
N GLN A 660 -7.91 27.70 28.46
CA GLN A 660 -8.96 28.65 28.10
C GLN A 660 -8.45 29.74 27.15
N ALA A 661 -7.23 30.22 27.36
CA ALA A 661 -6.62 31.20 26.47
C ALA A 661 -6.33 30.60 25.06
N LEU A 662 -5.88 29.34 25.00
CA LEU A 662 -5.70 28.64 23.73
C LEU A 662 -7.01 28.36 22.99
N ALA A 663 -8.09 28.08 23.73
CA ALA A 663 -9.43 27.96 23.18
C ALA A 663 -9.97 29.30 22.68
N GLY A 664 -9.54 30.42 23.28
CA GLY A 664 -9.87 31.78 22.86
C GLY A 664 -8.94 32.40 21.82
N ASP A 665 -8.01 31.63 21.22
CA ASP A 665 -7.00 32.12 20.27
C ASP A 665 -6.13 33.28 20.82
N ASP A 666 -5.92 33.36 22.14
CA ASP A 666 -5.16 34.43 22.80
C ASP A 666 -3.76 33.95 23.21
N ALA A 667 -2.77 34.12 22.33
CA ALA A 667 -1.40 33.64 22.52
C ALA A 667 -0.69 34.29 23.72
N ALA A 668 -1.02 35.55 24.02
CA ALA A 668 -0.41 36.30 25.11
C ALA A 668 -0.94 35.84 26.47
N LYS A 669 -2.27 35.64 26.58
CA LYS A 669 -2.87 35.05 27.78
C LYS A 669 -2.46 33.60 27.96
N ALA A 670 -2.30 32.83 26.87
CA ALA A 670 -1.83 31.44 26.95
C ALA A 670 -0.40 31.37 27.50
N ALA A 671 0.51 32.22 27.01
CA ALA A 671 1.86 32.35 27.56
C ALA A 671 1.85 32.75 29.05
N GLY A 672 0.95 33.66 29.45
CA GLY A 672 0.73 34.02 30.85
C GLY A 672 0.26 32.84 31.71
N GLY A 673 -0.67 32.02 31.19
CA GLY A 673 -1.15 30.80 31.84
C GLY A 673 -0.04 29.76 32.04
N PHE A 674 0.81 29.53 31.02
CA PHE A 674 1.97 28.64 31.15
C PHE A 674 2.98 29.15 32.19
N ALA A 675 3.21 30.46 32.26
CA ALA A 675 4.08 31.07 33.27
C ALA A 675 3.49 30.92 34.68
N GLN A 676 2.18 31.11 34.84
CA GLN A 676 1.47 30.90 36.10
C GLN A 676 1.55 29.44 36.55
N LEU A 677 1.31 28.49 35.64
CA LEU A 677 1.43 27.06 35.88
C LEU A 677 2.84 26.68 36.35
N ARG A 678 3.87 27.18 35.66
CA ARG A 678 5.27 26.96 36.05
C ARG A 678 5.60 27.54 37.43
N ALA A 679 5.11 28.75 37.72
CA ALA A 679 5.32 29.38 39.01
C ALA A 679 4.59 28.63 40.15
N ALA A 680 3.39 28.10 39.89
CA ALA A 680 2.66 27.27 40.83
C ALA A 680 3.39 25.93 41.08
N LEU A 681 3.86 25.27 40.01
CA LEU A 681 4.60 24.00 40.10
C LEU A 681 5.90 24.13 40.91
N ALA A 682 6.60 25.26 40.79
CA ALA A 682 7.81 25.55 41.55
C ALA A 682 7.57 25.80 43.05
N LYS A 683 6.34 26.17 43.44
CA LYS A 683 5.96 26.47 44.84
C LYS A 683 5.38 25.26 45.58
N VAL A 684 5.20 24.12 44.91
CA VAL A 684 4.73 22.90 45.57
C VAL A 684 5.80 22.37 46.49
N ASP A 685 5.48 22.28 47.78
CA ASP A 685 6.38 21.84 48.84
C ASP A 685 6.51 20.32 48.82
N MET A 686 7.73 19.86 48.53
CA MET A 686 8.09 18.46 48.36
C MET A 686 8.05 17.66 49.66
N SER A 687 8.08 18.34 50.81
CA SER A 687 8.02 17.73 52.14
C SER A 687 6.61 17.28 52.54
N LEU A 688 5.58 17.75 51.82
CA LEU A 688 4.18 17.44 52.08
C LEU A 688 3.71 16.11 51.48
N ALA A 689 4.54 15.47 50.63
CA ALA A 689 4.31 14.13 50.11
C ALA A 689 5.33 13.16 50.75
N THR A 690 4.86 12.03 51.29
CA THR A 690 5.71 11.04 51.98
C THR A 690 5.56 9.63 51.38
N GLY A 691 6.62 8.83 51.41
CA GLY A 691 6.60 7.44 50.91
C GLY A 691 6.31 7.34 49.40
N GLU A 692 5.36 6.49 49.03
CA GLU A 692 4.98 6.23 47.63
C GLU A 692 4.42 7.48 46.92
N THR A 693 3.76 8.38 47.67
CA THR A 693 3.22 9.63 47.13
C THR A 693 4.31 10.61 46.68
N HIS A 694 5.46 10.64 47.40
CA HIS A 694 6.62 11.45 47.03
C HIS A 694 7.24 10.97 45.71
N GLY A 695 7.41 9.66 45.55
CA GLY A 695 7.96 9.07 44.32
C GLY A 695 7.08 9.34 43.09
N ALA A 696 5.76 9.17 43.23
CA ALA A 696 4.81 9.50 42.17
C ALA A 696 4.82 10.99 41.82
N TRP A 697 4.90 11.87 42.83
CA TRP A 697 4.97 13.31 42.63
C TRP A 697 6.25 13.72 41.89
N MET A 698 7.41 13.20 42.29
CA MET A 698 8.69 13.50 41.64
C MET A 698 8.69 13.16 40.15
N LYS A 699 8.06 12.03 39.79
CA LYS A 699 7.92 11.57 38.40
C LYS A 699 7.07 12.53 37.57
N HIS A 700 5.87 12.88 38.04
CA HIS A 700 4.99 13.81 37.33
C HIS A 700 5.57 15.24 37.30
N LYS A 701 6.19 15.70 38.38
CA LYS A 701 6.85 17.00 38.43
C LYS A 701 7.97 17.10 37.39
N ALA A 702 8.82 16.06 37.26
CA ALA A 702 9.88 16.04 36.26
C ALA A 702 9.33 16.06 34.82
N ALA A 703 8.24 15.33 34.55
CA ALA A 703 7.56 15.36 33.26
C ALA A 703 6.99 16.75 32.94
N LEU A 704 6.30 17.37 33.91
CA LEU A 704 5.76 18.73 33.78
C LEU A 704 6.85 19.79 33.60
N ASP A 705 7.94 19.73 34.38
CA ASP A 705 9.07 20.65 34.25
C ASP A 705 9.74 20.52 32.86
N SER A 706 9.87 19.31 32.33
CA SER A 706 10.41 19.05 30.98
C SER A 706 9.56 19.68 29.88
N VAL A 707 8.22 19.57 29.99
CA VAL A 707 7.29 20.18 29.03
C VAL A 707 7.28 21.71 29.17
N LEU A 708 7.26 22.23 30.41
CA LEU A 708 7.22 23.66 30.70
C LEU A 708 8.55 24.38 30.50
N ALA A 709 9.67 23.66 30.41
CA ALA A 709 10.97 24.21 30.01
C ALA A 709 10.95 24.75 28.58
N LYS A 710 10.14 24.14 27.70
CA LYS A 710 10.08 24.45 26.27
C LYS A 710 8.95 25.43 25.91
N ALA A 711 7.93 25.53 26.77
CA ALA A 711 6.76 26.40 26.59
C ALA A 711 7.02 27.92 26.45
N PRO A 712 7.93 28.58 27.20
CA PRO A 712 8.05 30.05 27.16
C PRO A 712 8.75 30.64 25.92
N GLN A 713 9.23 29.81 24.98
CA GLN A 713 9.94 30.30 23.78
C GLN A 713 9.01 30.50 22.56
N ALA A 714 7.77 30.03 22.61
CA ALA A 714 6.84 30.06 21.50
C ALA A 714 5.93 31.31 21.54
N LYS A 715 6.04 32.18 20.54
CA LYS A 715 5.18 33.38 20.39
C LYS A 715 3.92 33.13 19.56
N ASP A 716 3.84 32.01 18.84
CA ASP A 716 2.74 31.67 17.94
C ASP A 716 1.81 30.58 18.52
N LEU A 717 0.50 30.69 18.20
CA LEU A 717 -0.54 29.78 18.70
C LEU A 717 -0.33 28.32 18.29
N LYS A 718 0.18 28.08 17.07
CA LYS A 718 0.36 26.72 16.55
C LYS A 718 1.35 25.96 17.41
N THR A 719 2.52 26.55 17.65
CA THR A 719 3.55 25.95 18.48
C THR A 719 3.05 25.78 19.92
N GLN A 720 2.36 26.77 20.48
CA GLN A 720 1.77 26.67 21.83
C GLN A 720 0.78 25.49 21.97
N ARG A 721 -0.01 25.20 20.92
CA ARG A 721 -0.95 24.06 20.89
C ARG A 721 -0.26 22.71 20.81
N GLU A 722 0.82 22.62 20.04
CA GLU A 722 1.65 21.40 19.94
C GLU A 722 2.29 21.06 21.30
N TRP A 723 2.76 22.05 22.05
CA TRP A 723 3.28 21.86 23.41
C TRP A 723 2.19 21.60 24.45
N PHE A 724 0.98 22.12 24.25
CA PHE A 724 -0.13 21.92 25.18
C PHE A 724 -0.59 20.46 25.24
N ALA A 725 -0.51 19.69 24.15
CA ALA A 725 -0.92 18.29 24.14
C ALA A 725 -0.20 17.40 25.17
N PRO A 726 1.15 17.30 25.18
CA PRO A 726 1.84 16.50 26.18
C PRO A 726 1.66 17.05 27.61
N LEU A 727 1.50 18.37 27.78
CA LEU A 727 1.19 18.97 29.08
C LEU A 727 -0.17 18.49 29.61
N SER A 728 -1.12 18.39 28.70
CA SER A 728 -2.50 18.02 28.97
C SER A 728 -2.63 16.56 29.37
N ASP A 729 -1.90 15.66 28.71
CA ASP A 729 -1.85 14.24 29.06
C ASP A 729 -1.25 14.02 30.47
N GLU A 730 -0.16 14.72 30.79
CA GLU A 730 0.43 14.69 32.13
C GLU A 730 -0.51 15.29 33.19
N MET A 731 -1.28 16.32 32.85
CA MET A 731 -2.24 16.92 33.78
C MET A 731 -3.39 15.97 34.11
N ILE A 732 -3.89 15.23 33.12
CA ILE A 732 -4.91 14.19 33.32
C ILE A 732 -4.35 13.08 34.23
N ALA A 733 -3.10 12.66 34.00
CA ALA A 733 -2.44 11.67 34.85
C ALA A 733 -2.30 12.16 36.30
N LEU A 734 -1.91 13.43 36.49
CA LEU A 734 -1.76 14.05 37.81
C LEU A 734 -3.08 14.09 38.58
N VAL A 735 -4.17 14.49 37.93
CA VAL A 735 -5.52 14.54 38.53
C VAL A 735 -6.03 13.13 38.85
N ARG A 736 -5.75 12.14 38.00
CA ARG A 736 -6.10 10.74 38.28
C ARG A 736 -5.36 10.19 39.49
N ARG A 737 -4.10 10.59 39.70
CA ARG A 737 -3.26 10.11 40.80
C ARG A 737 -3.53 10.81 42.12
N PHE A 738 -3.63 12.15 42.12
CA PHE A 738 -3.73 12.96 43.34
C PHE A 738 -5.12 13.53 43.62
N GLY A 739 -6.06 13.35 42.68
CA GLY A 739 -7.40 13.94 42.76
C GLY A 739 -7.39 15.43 42.42
N GLY A 740 -8.55 15.97 42.10
CA GLY A 740 -8.71 17.39 41.79
C GLY A 740 -10.16 17.77 41.51
N GLY A 741 -10.43 19.07 41.62
CA GLY A 741 -11.76 19.64 41.41
C GLY A 741 -12.65 19.50 42.64
N GLY A 742 -13.36 20.58 43.00
CA GLY A 742 -14.40 20.54 44.02
C GLY A 742 -15.56 19.59 43.65
N LYS A 743 -16.74 19.76 44.27
CA LYS A 743 -17.90 18.85 44.14
C LYS A 743 -18.34 18.47 42.71
N ASN A 744 -17.91 19.19 41.67
CA ASN A 744 -18.28 18.96 40.26
C ASN A 744 -17.24 18.14 39.46
N GLY A 745 -16.02 17.93 39.97
CA GLY A 745 -14.95 17.22 39.26
C GLY A 745 -14.43 17.92 37.99
N TYR A 746 -13.52 17.26 37.28
CA TYR A 746 -12.99 17.68 35.98
C TYR A 746 -13.41 16.73 34.87
N VAL A 747 -13.60 17.23 33.65
CA VAL A 747 -14.03 16.45 32.50
C VAL A 747 -12.85 16.26 31.55
N VAL A 748 -12.63 15.03 31.07
CA VAL A 748 -11.63 14.72 30.04
C VAL A 748 -12.31 14.71 28.69
N ILE A 749 -11.79 15.47 27.75
CA ILE A 749 -12.35 15.66 26.41
C ILE A 749 -11.31 15.23 25.37
N TYR A 750 -11.74 14.62 24.28
CA TYR A 750 -10.91 14.15 23.17
C TYR A 750 -11.32 14.79 21.85
N CYS A 751 -10.35 15.26 21.07
CA CYS A 751 -10.55 15.73 19.71
C CYS A 751 -9.83 14.79 18.74
N PRO A 752 -10.53 14.03 17.88
CA PRO A 752 -9.91 13.09 16.93
C PRO A 752 -9.17 13.79 15.78
N MET A 753 -9.53 15.04 15.47
CA MET A 753 -8.94 15.80 14.35
C MET A 753 -7.64 16.52 14.70
N ALA A 754 -7.29 16.61 15.99
CA ALA A 754 -6.09 17.33 16.42
C ALA A 754 -4.82 16.70 15.82
N PHE A 755 -3.84 17.56 15.47
CA PHE A 755 -2.51 17.17 15.00
C PHE A 755 -2.50 16.19 13.81
N ASP A 756 -3.25 16.55 12.75
CA ASP A 756 -3.37 15.78 11.50
C ASP A 756 -3.97 14.39 11.68
N GLY A 757 -5.00 14.28 12.55
CA GLY A 757 -5.72 13.03 12.80
C GLY A 757 -5.07 12.09 13.82
N ARG A 758 -3.99 12.51 14.48
CA ARG A 758 -3.41 11.78 15.62
C ARG A 758 -4.30 11.86 16.87
N GLY A 759 -5.10 12.91 16.96
CA GLY A 759 -5.99 13.20 18.07
C GLY A 759 -5.28 13.81 19.29
N GLY A 760 -6.05 14.39 20.20
CA GLY A 760 -5.53 15.03 21.42
C GLY A 760 -6.56 15.10 22.54
N THR A 761 -6.09 14.95 23.78
CA THR A 761 -6.91 14.93 25.00
C THR A 761 -6.67 16.13 25.89
N TRP A 762 -7.73 16.69 26.46
CA TRP A 762 -7.60 17.75 27.47
C TRP A 762 -8.57 17.68 28.62
N LEU A 763 -8.18 18.34 29.70
CA LEU A 763 -8.95 18.45 30.92
C LEU A 763 -9.70 19.79 30.95
N GLN A 764 -10.95 19.78 31.39
CA GLN A 764 -11.78 20.98 31.48
C GLN A 764 -12.60 21.00 32.78
N GLY A 765 -12.75 22.19 33.37
CA GLY A 765 -13.46 22.37 34.63
C GLY A 765 -14.99 22.31 34.56
N SER A 766 -15.58 22.69 33.43
CA SER A 766 -17.03 22.76 33.25
C SER A 766 -17.40 22.69 31.77
N LEU A 767 -18.60 22.22 31.44
CA LEU A 767 -19.17 22.31 30.09
C LEU A 767 -19.81 23.69 29.85
N PRO A 768 -19.95 24.16 28.59
CA PRO A 768 -19.75 23.46 27.30
C PRO A 768 -18.28 23.27 26.90
N VAL A 769 -18.01 22.32 26.00
CA VAL A 769 -16.68 22.00 25.48
C VAL A 769 -16.00 23.26 24.93
N ARG A 770 -14.72 23.47 25.29
CA ARG A 770 -13.86 24.55 24.77
C ARG A 770 -12.57 23.95 24.25
N ASN A 771 -12.42 23.86 22.94
CA ASN A 771 -11.32 23.15 22.28
C ASN A 771 -10.04 24.01 22.20
N PRO A 772 -8.98 23.67 22.95
CA PRO A 772 -7.73 24.44 22.96
C PRO A 772 -6.89 24.24 21.68
N TYR A 773 -7.11 23.17 20.92
CA TYR A 773 -6.32 22.84 19.72
C TYR A 773 -6.80 23.56 18.46
N PHE A 774 -8.08 23.89 18.38
CA PHE A 774 -8.67 24.55 17.21
C PHE A 774 -9.24 25.94 17.50
N GLY A 775 -9.31 26.36 18.77
CA GLY A 775 -9.73 27.71 19.13
C GLY A 775 -11.15 28.03 18.65
N ALA A 776 -11.35 29.26 18.19
CA ALA A 776 -12.64 29.73 17.70
C ALA A 776 -13.16 28.96 16.48
N ALA A 777 -12.27 28.34 15.68
CA ALA A 777 -12.67 27.61 14.47
C ALA A 777 -13.53 26.38 14.77
N MET A 778 -13.28 25.69 15.90
CA MET A 778 -14.03 24.50 16.32
C MET A 778 -14.19 24.47 17.84
N LEU A 779 -14.63 25.59 18.41
CA LEU A 779 -14.59 25.84 19.85
C LEU A 779 -15.37 24.82 20.68
N GLU A 780 -16.52 24.36 20.19
CA GLU A 780 -17.39 23.42 20.91
C GLU A 780 -17.21 21.96 20.44
N CYS A 781 -16.21 21.70 19.60
CA CYS A 781 -15.94 20.37 19.06
C CYS A 781 -15.04 19.56 20.01
N GLY A 782 -15.52 18.41 20.44
CA GLY A 782 -14.78 17.47 21.28
C GLY A 782 -15.72 16.46 21.93
N GLU A 783 -15.23 15.25 22.15
CA GLU A 783 -15.99 14.16 22.77
C GLU A 783 -15.57 14.03 24.24
N VAL A 784 -16.52 14.10 25.18
CA VAL A 784 -16.26 13.81 26.60
C VAL A 784 -15.94 12.33 26.76
N LYS A 785 -14.73 12.00 27.21
CA LYS A 785 -14.26 10.62 27.42
C LYS A 785 -14.40 10.14 28.86
N ASP A 786 -14.26 11.04 29.82
CA ASP A 786 -14.20 10.67 31.24
C ASP A 786 -14.62 11.85 32.13
N THR A 787 -15.04 11.58 33.37
CA THR A 787 -15.30 12.60 34.40
C THR A 787 -14.59 12.22 35.69
N LEU A 788 -13.52 12.95 35.99
CA LEU A 788 -12.67 12.76 37.17
C LEU A 788 -13.29 13.52 38.35
N ARG A 789 -14.02 12.82 39.22
CA ARG A 789 -14.57 13.40 40.45
C ARG A 789 -13.60 13.18 41.60
N GLY A 790 -13.32 14.23 42.39
CA GLY A 790 -12.65 14.08 43.69
C GLY A 790 -13.45 13.15 44.58
N LYS A 791 -12.79 12.16 45.19
CA LYS A 791 -13.38 11.30 46.22
C LYS A 791 -13.38 11.99 47.57
#